data_AF-A0A1M5XR68-F1
#
_entry.id   AF-A0A1M5XR68-F1
#
_cell.length_a   1.000
_cell.length_b   1.000
_cell.length_c   1.000
_cell.angle_alpha   90.00
_cell.angle_beta   90.00
_cell.angle_gamma   90.00
#
_symmetry.space_group_name_H-M   'P 1'
#
loop_
_entity.id
_entity.type
_entity.pdbx_description
1 polymer ?
#
loop_
_entity_poly.entity_id
_entity_poly.type
_entity_poly.pdbx_seq_one_letter_code
_entity_poly.pdbx_strand_id
1 'polypeptide(L)'
;MPLVFILALPFAGSIIAALLPSNARKLEAWLAGFVAIACAVLVFSQFGNVIDGHVVKTVVPWVPSLGVDFTLRMDGYSWLFAMIITTMGALIVLYARYYLSPQDPVPRFFAFFQAFMGSMLGVVLSGNLIQLVVFWELTSLSSFMLIAYWHHRLDARRGARMSLTITGAGGLCLLAGMLMLGHVVGSYDLDVVLASGDLIRTHPWYTTMLVLVALGALTKSAQFPFHVWLPNAMAAPTPVSAYLHSATMVKAGVFLLARFWPVMAGTPEWTWIIGGAGLCSLVLGAYAATFQLDMKGVLAYSTISHLGLITLLLGMNSELALVAAVFHMINHATFKASLFMAAGIVDHETGTRDLTRLSGLYRSMPITATLAVVAAASMAGVPLLNGFISKEMFFAETVFVSGNWETRYGLPIAAVIASAFSVAYSLRFITQVFFGPAPRDLPRAPHEPPLRMLIPSAILVLTCLVVGIIPSFTLGPFLHNATIAILGADTPQYDLRVWHGFNLPLAMSFLAMAGGIGLLWLLRHRHRTRPGKAPLIYRFDGRRTFESLLEGLDTLASFLLDWTRSPRLQPQLMLIVLATFFVAMLPLLRGAWLQPELSTPVNPFFVLMWLAGGACAIGAATQAKYHRAASLLMAGGAGLVTALTFAWLSAPDLALTQLAVEVVTMVLILLGLRWLPPRVEADDEQPMQNALRAFVRRFRDLIIAVISGAGLSAIAYAVLTRPHPKGISSFFVQQSLPLGGGANVVNVILVDFRGFDTFGEITVLGIVSLTVYALLRRFRPPPESLALPAARQVLPTKGKLLDRFAEPDPKAPIPDGVMKIPAVLVRLLLPMAALVSLYFLIRGHNLPGGGFVGGLIMATAIILQYMVGGVIWVEARQRLHPQNWIALGLLLAGAAAMSVWWASKPFLAAMSWDLMLPVVGHVHLSTVLLFDIGVYMLVIGATVLMLVALAHQSLRLYRKPAPAVAAPPPEEEGSP
;
A
#
# COMPACT_ATOMS: atom_id res chain seq x y z
N MET A 1 34.41 6.20 -17.67
CA MET A 1 33.49 7.11 -18.40
C MET A 1 32.59 6.41 -19.45
N PRO A 2 33.07 5.57 -20.39
CA PRO A 2 32.21 5.02 -21.45
C PRO A 2 31.04 4.16 -20.92
N LEU A 3 31.26 3.38 -19.86
CA LEU A 3 30.20 2.55 -19.24
C LEU A 3 29.03 3.39 -18.69
N VAL A 4 29.32 4.56 -18.13
CA VAL A 4 28.30 5.47 -17.59
C VAL A 4 27.42 5.99 -18.72
N PHE A 5 28.00 6.36 -19.87
CA PHE A 5 27.23 6.79 -21.04
C PHE A 5 26.38 5.67 -21.64
N ILE A 6 26.93 4.45 -21.75
CA ILE A 6 26.18 3.27 -22.24
C ILE A 6 24.91 3.06 -21.41
N LEU A 7 25.01 3.22 -20.09
CA LEU A 7 23.87 3.07 -19.17
C LEU A 7 22.94 4.29 -19.16
N ALA A 8 23.49 5.51 -19.18
CA ALA A 8 22.71 6.74 -19.01
C ALA A 8 21.92 7.13 -20.27
N LEU A 9 22.44 6.87 -21.48
CA LEU A 9 21.82 7.27 -22.75
C LEU A 9 20.38 6.74 -22.92
N PRO A 10 20.06 5.46 -22.66
CA PRO A 10 18.68 4.97 -22.71
C PRO A 10 17.74 5.65 -21.71
N PHE A 11 18.20 5.94 -20.49
CA PHE A 11 17.37 6.64 -19.50
C PHE A 11 17.14 8.10 -19.87
N ALA A 12 18.18 8.79 -20.35
CA ALA A 12 18.06 10.14 -20.87
C ALA A 12 17.11 10.19 -22.08
N GLY A 13 17.28 9.27 -23.04
CA GLY A 13 16.41 9.13 -24.20
C GLY A 13 14.96 8.79 -23.83
N SER A 14 14.75 8.00 -22.78
CA SER A 14 13.42 7.73 -22.21
C SER A 14 12.76 8.99 -21.65
N ILE A 15 13.48 9.80 -20.88
CA ILE A 15 12.96 11.05 -20.30
C ILE A 15 12.63 12.03 -21.43
N ILE A 16 13.53 12.21 -22.39
CA ILE A 16 13.29 13.08 -23.55
C ILE A 16 12.06 12.60 -24.33
N ALA A 17 11.94 11.29 -24.61
CA ALA A 17 10.79 10.74 -25.30
C ALA A 17 9.47 10.94 -24.53
N ALA A 18 9.49 10.91 -23.20
CA ALA A 18 8.31 11.15 -22.37
C ALA A 18 7.84 12.62 -22.37
N LEU A 19 8.76 13.56 -22.61
CA LEU A 19 8.48 15.00 -22.69
C LEU A 19 8.03 15.47 -24.09
N LEU A 20 8.18 14.61 -25.11
CA LEU A 20 7.74 14.93 -26.47
C LEU A 20 6.22 14.92 -26.61
N PRO A 21 5.65 15.78 -27.48
CA PRO A 21 4.21 15.84 -27.69
C PRO A 21 3.71 14.55 -28.37
N SER A 22 2.45 14.21 -28.14
CA SER A 22 1.84 12.94 -28.60
C SER A 22 1.88 12.71 -30.12
N ASN A 23 2.12 13.75 -30.91
CA ASN A 23 2.23 13.72 -32.36
C ASN A 23 3.69 13.58 -32.89
N ALA A 24 4.71 13.56 -32.03
CA ALA A 24 6.14 13.54 -32.41
C ALA A 24 6.68 12.16 -32.85
N ARG A 25 5.81 11.31 -33.40
CA ARG A 25 6.08 9.90 -33.75
C ARG A 25 7.39 9.66 -34.52
N LYS A 26 7.72 10.55 -35.46
CA LYS A 26 8.94 10.42 -36.28
C LYS A 26 10.18 10.70 -35.43
N LEU A 27 10.16 11.81 -34.70
CA LEU A 27 11.28 12.27 -33.88
C LEU A 27 11.61 11.25 -32.79
N GLU A 28 10.61 10.65 -32.15
CA GLU A 28 10.83 9.64 -31.10
C GLU A 28 11.44 8.35 -31.61
N ALA A 29 10.99 7.86 -32.76
CA ALA A 29 11.56 6.66 -33.36
C ALA A 29 13.01 6.90 -33.78
N TRP A 30 13.31 8.09 -34.31
CA TRP A 30 14.69 8.49 -34.61
C TRP A 30 15.53 8.64 -33.35
N LEU A 31 15.00 9.25 -32.30
CA LEU A 31 15.67 9.36 -30.99
C LEU A 31 15.99 7.98 -30.43
N ALA A 32 14.98 7.10 -30.31
CA ALA A 32 15.17 5.76 -29.78
C ALA A 32 16.14 4.93 -30.65
N GLY A 33 16.08 5.08 -31.97
CA GLY A 33 16.97 4.39 -32.90
C GLY A 33 18.40 4.89 -32.79
N PHE A 34 18.59 6.21 -32.71
CA PHE A 34 19.89 6.84 -32.49
C PHE A 34 20.49 6.40 -31.16
N VAL A 35 19.71 6.43 -30.07
CA VAL A 35 20.17 5.98 -28.75
C VAL A 35 20.58 4.51 -28.78
N ALA A 36 19.77 3.63 -29.39
CA ALA A 36 20.11 2.20 -29.47
C ALA A 36 21.38 1.95 -30.31
N ILE A 37 21.54 2.62 -31.46
CA ILE A 37 22.73 2.52 -32.31
C ILE A 37 23.96 3.11 -31.61
N ALA A 38 23.83 4.28 -30.99
CA ALA A 38 24.92 4.91 -30.23
C ALA A 38 25.39 3.99 -29.10
N CYS A 39 24.48 3.37 -28.34
CA CYS A 39 24.84 2.38 -27.33
C CYS A 39 25.51 1.15 -27.96
N ALA A 40 25.03 0.64 -29.10
CA ALA A 40 25.66 -0.50 -29.78
C ALA A 40 27.10 -0.18 -30.23
N VAL A 41 27.34 1.01 -30.79
CA VAL A 41 28.67 1.47 -31.19
C VAL A 41 29.57 1.65 -29.97
N LEU A 42 29.06 2.25 -28.89
CA LEU A 42 29.82 2.41 -27.65
C LEU A 42 30.18 1.07 -27.02
N VAL A 43 29.26 0.11 -26.96
CA VAL A 43 29.56 -1.25 -26.46
C VAL A 43 30.58 -1.93 -27.37
N PHE A 44 30.40 -1.87 -28.70
CA PHE A 44 31.34 -2.45 -29.65
C PHE A 44 32.75 -1.87 -29.49
N SER A 45 32.89 -0.57 -29.24
CA SER A 45 34.19 0.09 -29.00
C SER A 45 34.92 -0.44 -27.76
N GLN A 46 34.21 -1.05 -26.81
CA GLN A 46 34.82 -1.64 -25.62
C GLN A 46 35.35 -3.05 -25.84
N PHE A 47 35.12 -3.66 -27.02
CA PHE A 47 35.52 -5.04 -27.28
C PHE A 47 37.02 -5.26 -27.02
N GLY A 48 37.88 -4.37 -27.54
CA GLY A 48 39.33 -4.46 -27.31
C GLY A 48 39.77 -4.40 -25.84
N ASN A 49 38.94 -3.81 -24.96
CA ASN A 49 39.24 -3.67 -23.54
C ASN A 49 38.77 -4.86 -22.69
N VAL A 50 37.99 -5.78 -23.27
CA VAL A 50 37.40 -6.93 -22.56
C VAL A 50 37.82 -8.28 -23.14
N ILE A 51 38.70 -8.28 -24.14
CA ILE A 51 39.32 -9.49 -24.71
C ILE A 51 40.28 -10.09 -23.67
N ASP A 52 40.57 -11.39 -23.80
CA ASP A 52 41.50 -12.15 -22.95
C ASP A 52 41.17 -12.11 -21.45
N GLY A 53 39.88 -11.98 -21.11
CA GLY A 53 39.41 -11.99 -19.73
C GLY A 53 39.57 -10.67 -18.98
N HIS A 54 39.99 -9.60 -19.64
CA HIS A 54 40.05 -8.27 -19.03
C HIS A 54 38.65 -7.74 -18.66
N VAL A 55 38.59 -6.97 -17.56
CA VAL A 55 37.35 -6.41 -17.03
C VAL A 55 37.47 -4.89 -16.91
N VAL A 56 36.56 -4.16 -17.55
CA VAL A 56 36.46 -2.71 -17.42
C VAL A 56 35.54 -2.38 -16.24
N LYS A 57 36.04 -1.62 -15.27
CA LYS A 57 35.30 -1.23 -14.05
C LYS A 57 35.21 0.28 -13.90
N THR A 58 34.07 0.77 -13.42
CA THR A 58 33.87 2.16 -12.99
C THR A 58 33.10 2.11 -11.68
N VAL A 59 33.68 2.64 -10.61
CA VAL A 59 33.11 2.63 -9.26
C VAL A 59 32.78 4.06 -8.86
N VAL A 60 31.56 4.28 -8.40
CA VAL A 60 31.10 5.55 -7.83
C VAL A 60 30.48 5.25 -6.47
N PRO A 61 30.93 5.90 -5.38
CA PRO A 61 30.31 5.70 -4.07
C PRO A 61 28.82 6.07 -4.10
N TRP A 62 27.94 5.17 -3.63
CA TRP A 62 26.49 5.41 -3.64
C TRP A 62 25.90 5.59 -2.25
N VAL A 63 26.05 4.59 -1.39
CA VAL A 63 25.66 4.65 0.03
C VAL A 63 26.82 4.07 0.87
N PRO A 64 27.88 4.87 1.10
CA PRO A 64 29.11 4.38 1.75
C PRO A 64 28.87 3.84 3.17
N SER A 65 27.90 4.40 3.90
CA SER A 65 27.54 3.95 5.25
C SER A 65 27.01 2.51 5.31
N LEU A 66 26.52 1.97 4.18
CA LEU A 66 26.05 0.60 4.04
C LEU A 66 27.03 -0.29 3.26
N GLY A 67 28.21 0.22 2.88
CA GLY A 67 29.16 -0.47 2.03
C GLY A 67 28.62 -0.74 0.61
N VAL A 68 27.72 0.12 0.11
CA VAL A 68 27.12 -0.03 -1.22
C VAL A 68 27.69 1.00 -2.18
N ASP A 69 28.38 0.50 -3.21
CA ASP A 69 28.89 1.30 -4.31
C ASP A 69 28.07 1.10 -5.59
N PHE A 70 27.99 2.15 -6.40
CA PHE A 70 27.49 2.05 -7.77
C PHE A 70 28.65 1.65 -8.68
N THR A 71 28.73 0.35 -8.94
CA THR A 71 29.81 -0.28 -9.71
C THR A 71 29.28 -0.73 -11.06
N LEU A 72 29.82 -0.14 -12.13
CA LEU A 72 29.65 -0.63 -13.49
C LEU A 72 30.84 -1.51 -13.85
N ARG A 73 30.54 -2.75 -14.26
CA ARG A 73 31.52 -3.78 -14.59
C ARG A 73 31.16 -4.41 -15.93
N MET A 74 32.11 -4.40 -16.86
CA MET A 74 31.98 -5.05 -18.16
C MET A 74 33.13 -6.03 -18.37
N ASP A 75 32.80 -7.32 -18.36
CA ASP A 75 33.64 -8.43 -18.81
C ASP A 75 33.16 -8.95 -20.17
N GLY A 76 33.82 -9.96 -20.74
CA GLY A 76 33.43 -10.55 -22.03
C GLY A 76 31.97 -11.04 -22.09
N TYR A 77 31.45 -11.58 -20.98
CA TYR A 77 30.07 -12.06 -20.91
C TYR A 77 29.05 -10.91 -20.84
N SER A 78 29.31 -9.88 -20.04
CA SER A 78 28.50 -8.66 -19.96
C SER A 78 28.49 -7.92 -21.29
N TRP A 79 29.64 -7.86 -21.96
CA TRP A 79 29.80 -7.24 -23.28
C TRP A 79 28.93 -7.94 -24.33
N LEU A 80 28.98 -9.28 -24.40
CA LEU A 80 28.16 -10.07 -25.32
C LEU A 80 26.67 -9.76 -25.14
N PHE A 81 26.20 -9.75 -23.89
CA PHE A 81 24.82 -9.43 -23.59
C PHE A 81 24.44 -7.97 -23.87
N ALA A 82 25.32 -7.02 -23.57
CA ALA A 82 25.13 -5.61 -23.90
C ALA A 82 25.02 -5.40 -25.42
N MET A 83 25.81 -6.13 -26.23
CA MET A 83 25.70 -6.13 -27.69
C MET A 83 24.35 -6.68 -28.16
N ILE A 84 23.87 -7.79 -27.58
CA ILE A 84 22.55 -8.36 -27.89
C ILE A 84 21.44 -7.35 -27.56
N ILE A 85 21.46 -6.76 -26.36
CA ILE A 85 20.45 -5.81 -25.88
C ILE A 85 20.36 -4.58 -26.81
N THR A 86 21.51 -3.98 -27.15
CA THR A 86 21.56 -2.75 -27.95
C THR A 86 21.28 -2.99 -29.42
N THR A 87 21.86 -4.02 -30.02
CA THR A 87 21.66 -4.37 -31.44
C THR A 87 20.22 -4.80 -31.71
N MET A 88 19.66 -5.68 -30.85
CA MET A 88 18.24 -6.03 -30.96
C MET A 88 17.34 -4.84 -30.67
N GLY A 89 17.75 -3.95 -29.76
CA GLY A 89 17.06 -2.69 -29.50
C GLY A 89 16.92 -1.85 -30.76
N ALA A 90 18.01 -1.65 -31.51
CA ALA A 90 18.01 -0.88 -32.75
C ALA A 90 17.13 -1.51 -33.85
N LEU A 91 17.25 -2.84 -34.04
CA LEU A 91 16.44 -3.57 -35.02
C LEU A 91 14.93 -3.50 -34.69
N ILE A 92 14.59 -3.60 -33.41
CA ILE A 92 13.19 -3.59 -32.96
C ILE A 92 12.61 -2.18 -32.98
N VAL A 93 13.39 -1.14 -32.71
CA VAL A 93 12.94 0.25 -32.90
C VAL A 93 12.58 0.48 -34.37
N LEU A 94 13.43 0.01 -35.31
CA LEU A 94 13.15 0.10 -36.74
C LEU A 94 11.87 -0.64 -37.10
N TYR A 95 11.69 -1.87 -36.61
CA TYR A 95 10.47 -2.65 -36.81
C TYR A 95 9.22 -1.96 -36.21
N ALA A 96 9.31 -1.51 -34.96
CA ALA A 96 8.21 -0.87 -34.23
C ALA A 96 7.71 0.39 -34.93
N ARG A 97 8.62 1.16 -35.54
CA ARG A 97 8.28 2.36 -36.30
C ARG A 97 7.29 2.08 -37.43
N TYR A 98 7.39 0.95 -38.13
CA TYR A 98 6.49 0.57 -39.22
C TYR A 98 5.31 -0.29 -38.76
N TYR A 99 5.43 -0.96 -37.61
CA TYR A 99 4.36 -1.78 -37.02
C TYR A 99 3.26 -0.96 -36.33
N LEU A 100 3.59 0.11 -35.59
CA LEU A 100 2.61 0.86 -34.79
C LEU A 100 1.71 1.76 -35.66
N SER A 101 0.44 1.92 -35.27
CA SER A 101 -0.51 2.80 -35.97
C SER A 101 -0.20 4.29 -35.72
N PRO A 102 -0.59 5.23 -36.60
CA PRO A 102 -0.58 6.66 -36.29
C PRO A 102 -1.48 7.05 -35.11
N GLN A 103 -2.51 6.25 -34.80
CA GLN A 103 -3.46 6.50 -33.72
C GLN A 103 -2.96 6.01 -32.35
N ASP A 104 -1.89 5.22 -32.34
CA ASP A 104 -1.29 4.67 -31.14
C ASP A 104 -0.47 5.74 -30.38
N PRO A 105 -0.41 5.73 -29.03
CA PRO A 105 0.41 6.63 -28.23
C PRO A 105 1.91 6.23 -28.30
N VAL A 106 2.53 6.48 -29.46
CA VAL A 106 3.91 6.12 -29.78
C VAL A 106 4.98 6.70 -28.83
N PRO A 107 4.88 7.95 -28.31
CA PRO A 107 5.87 8.45 -27.34
C PRO A 107 6.04 7.58 -26.12
N ARG A 108 4.89 7.15 -25.56
CA ARG A 108 4.85 6.31 -24.37
C ARG A 108 5.51 4.95 -24.62
N PHE A 109 5.33 4.39 -25.83
CA PHE A 109 5.98 3.14 -26.21
C PHE A 109 7.51 3.31 -26.20
N PHE A 110 8.05 4.31 -26.90
CA PHE A 110 9.51 4.48 -27.01
C PHE A 110 10.16 4.95 -25.72
N ALA A 111 9.46 5.70 -24.87
CA ALA A 111 9.93 6.04 -23.53
C ALA A 111 10.14 4.76 -22.69
N PHE A 112 9.09 3.96 -22.52
CA PHE A 112 9.20 2.72 -21.73
C PHE A 112 10.14 1.68 -22.37
N PHE A 113 10.23 1.64 -23.70
CA PHE A 113 11.18 0.77 -24.40
C PHE A 113 12.63 1.14 -24.08
N GLN A 114 12.96 2.44 -24.11
CA GLN A 114 14.30 2.91 -23.77
C GLN A 114 14.61 2.75 -22.27
N ALA A 115 13.63 3.01 -21.39
CA ALA A 115 13.78 2.73 -19.97
C ALA A 115 14.05 1.23 -19.71
N PHE A 116 13.35 0.34 -20.42
CA PHE A 116 13.58 -1.09 -20.34
C PHE A 116 14.97 -1.48 -20.88
N MET A 117 15.42 -0.91 -22.00
CA MET A 117 16.76 -1.11 -22.55
C MET A 117 17.85 -0.67 -21.55
N GLY A 118 17.71 0.52 -20.95
CA GLY A 118 18.60 1.00 -19.89
C GLY A 118 18.59 0.11 -18.66
N SER A 119 17.42 -0.39 -18.26
CA SER A 119 17.29 -1.30 -17.12
C SER A 119 18.00 -2.63 -17.38
N MET A 120 17.85 -3.22 -18.58
CA MET A 120 18.59 -4.45 -18.91
C MET A 120 20.09 -4.22 -19.04
N LEU A 121 20.53 -3.09 -19.60
CA LEU A 121 21.95 -2.73 -19.58
C LEU A 121 22.46 -2.59 -18.15
N GLY A 122 21.66 -2.01 -17.25
CA GLY A 122 21.96 -1.94 -15.83
C GLY A 122 22.11 -3.31 -15.19
N VAL A 123 21.23 -4.28 -15.48
CA VAL A 123 21.35 -5.66 -14.97
C VAL A 123 22.67 -6.30 -15.42
N VAL A 124 23.03 -6.20 -16.70
CA VAL A 124 24.20 -6.89 -17.23
C VAL A 124 25.53 -6.21 -16.89
N LEU A 125 25.52 -4.88 -16.69
CA LEU A 125 26.69 -4.09 -16.32
C LEU A 125 26.85 -3.91 -14.81
N SER A 126 25.96 -4.47 -13.99
CA SER A 126 26.06 -4.32 -12.53
C SER A 126 27.24 -5.11 -11.97
N GLY A 127 28.17 -4.42 -11.30
CA GLY A 127 29.24 -5.01 -10.51
C GLY A 127 28.97 -5.02 -9.01
N ASN A 128 27.74 -4.72 -8.58
CA ASN A 128 27.30 -4.79 -7.20
C ASN A 128 25.96 -5.55 -7.10
N LEU A 129 25.81 -6.40 -6.10
CA LEU A 129 24.61 -7.25 -5.94
C LEU A 129 23.32 -6.46 -5.72
N ILE A 130 23.36 -5.41 -4.91
CA ILE A 130 22.18 -4.57 -4.61
C ILE A 130 21.79 -3.77 -5.84
N GLN A 131 22.77 -3.20 -6.53
CA GLN A 131 22.57 -2.50 -7.80
C GLN A 131 21.93 -3.41 -8.86
N LEU A 132 22.38 -4.67 -8.96
CA LEU A 132 21.79 -5.66 -9.87
C LEU A 132 20.30 -5.83 -9.59
N VAL A 133 19.90 -5.93 -8.32
CA VAL A 133 18.49 -6.07 -7.93
C VAL A 133 17.68 -4.81 -8.23
N VAL A 134 18.26 -3.62 -8.04
CA VAL A 134 17.59 -2.35 -8.43
C VAL A 134 17.27 -2.36 -9.92
N PHE A 135 18.25 -2.66 -10.78
CA PHE A 135 18.00 -2.75 -12.21
C PHE A 135 17.09 -3.92 -12.58
N TRP A 136 17.14 -5.02 -11.83
CA TRP A 136 16.22 -6.14 -11.98
C TRP A 136 14.77 -5.71 -11.79
N GLU A 137 14.47 -4.94 -10.75
CA GLU A 137 13.12 -4.42 -10.52
C GLU A 137 12.73 -3.33 -11.53
N LEU A 138 13.66 -2.47 -11.95
CA LEU A 138 13.41 -1.51 -13.03
C LEU A 138 13.00 -2.23 -14.34
N THR A 139 13.56 -3.41 -14.64
CA THR A 139 13.08 -4.22 -15.78
C THR A 139 11.67 -4.78 -15.54
N SER A 140 11.29 -5.14 -14.30
CA SER A 140 9.93 -5.58 -13.96
C SER A 140 8.92 -4.45 -14.18
N LEU A 141 9.23 -3.24 -13.71
CA LEU A 141 8.36 -2.08 -13.80
C LEU A 141 8.20 -1.58 -15.25
N SER A 142 9.31 -1.47 -15.98
CA SER A 142 9.27 -1.03 -17.39
C SER A 142 8.59 -2.06 -18.29
N SER A 143 8.80 -3.37 -18.07
CA SER A 143 8.07 -4.42 -18.80
C SER A 143 6.58 -4.45 -18.48
N PHE A 144 6.18 -4.23 -17.22
CA PHE A 144 4.78 -4.08 -16.84
C PHE A 144 4.09 -2.97 -17.67
N MET A 145 4.75 -1.81 -17.80
CA MET A 145 4.21 -0.70 -18.58
C MET A 145 4.13 -1.00 -20.09
N LEU A 146 5.09 -1.76 -20.62
CA LEU A 146 5.07 -2.21 -22.02
C LEU A 146 4.00 -3.28 -22.29
N ILE A 147 3.75 -4.19 -21.35
CA ILE A 147 2.67 -5.19 -21.45
C ILE A 147 1.30 -4.50 -21.35
N ALA A 148 1.17 -3.54 -20.43
CA ALA A 148 -0.03 -2.73 -20.24
C ALA A 148 -0.19 -1.61 -21.29
N TYR A 149 0.53 -1.65 -22.41
CA TYR A 149 0.51 -0.58 -23.43
C TYR A 149 -0.92 -0.24 -23.88
N TRP A 150 -1.72 -1.25 -24.25
CA TRP A 150 -3.15 -1.09 -24.52
C TRP A 150 -3.98 -1.28 -23.24
N HIS A 151 -3.75 -0.42 -22.24
CA HIS A 151 -4.39 -0.44 -20.91
C HIS A 151 -5.93 -0.41 -20.93
N HIS A 152 -6.56 0.01 -22.03
CA HIS A 152 -8.02 -0.07 -22.19
C HIS A 152 -8.52 -1.52 -22.31
N ARG A 153 -7.68 -2.46 -22.75
CA ARG A 153 -8.03 -3.88 -22.89
C ARG A 153 -7.86 -4.62 -21.57
N LEU A 154 -8.87 -5.43 -21.21
CA LEU A 154 -8.88 -6.22 -19.99
C LEU A 154 -7.76 -7.27 -19.94
N ASP A 155 -7.48 -7.92 -21.06
CA ASP A 155 -6.44 -8.95 -21.18
C ASP A 155 -5.03 -8.38 -20.98
N ALA A 156 -4.73 -7.22 -21.58
CA ALA A 156 -3.46 -6.52 -21.39
C ALA A 156 -3.22 -6.15 -19.92
N ARG A 157 -4.24 -5.59 -19.23
CA ARG A 157 -4.14 -5.26 -17.79
C ARG A 157 -3.96 -6.50 -16.92
N ARG A 158 -4.69 -7.58 -17.19
CA ARG A 158 -4.58 -8.83 -16.42
C ARG A 158 -3.21 -9.47 -16.63
N GLY A 159 -2.74 -9.56 -17.87
CA GLY A 159 -1.41 -10.08 -18.22
C GLY A 159 -0.29 -9.27 -17.58
N ALA A 160 -0.36 -7.94 -17.62
CA ALA A 160 0.61 -7.07 -16.98
C ALA A 160 0.67 -7.29 -15.46
N ARG A 161 -0.49 -7.27 -14.77
CA ARG A 161 -0.55 -7.50 -13.31
C ARG A 161 0.02 -8.87 -12.93
N MET A 162 -0.37 -9.94 -13.64
CA MET A 162 0.17 -11.27 -13.40
C MET A 162 1.69 -11.32 -13.57
N SER A 163 2.22 -10.72 -14.64
CA SER A 163 3.66 -10.66 -14.89
C SER A 163 4.39 -9.92 -13.77
N LEU A 164 3.90 -8.75 -13.35
CA LEU A 164 4.52 -7.98 -12.27
C LEU A 164 4.44 -8.71 -10.92
N THR A 165 3.31 -9.32 -10.58
CA THR A 165 3.17 -10.07 -9.32
C THR A 165 4.15 -11.24 -9.28
N ILE A 166 4.25 -12.04 -10.34
CA ILE A 166 5.14 -13.21 -10.35
C ILE A 166 6.61 -12.79 -10.39
N THR A 167 6.98 -11.88 -11.28
CA THR A 167 8.39 -11.46 -11.45
C THR A 167 8.88 -10.55 -10.33
N GLY A 168 8.01 -9.69 -9.79
CA GLY A 168 8.31 -8.83 -8.64
C GLY A 168 8.42 -9.63 -7.34
N ALA A 169 7.56 -10.63 -7.10
CA ALA A 169 7.72 -11.53 -5.96
C ALA A 169 9.05 -12.29 -6.04
N GLY A 170 9.41 -12.82 -7.21
CA GLY A 170 10.71 -13.45 -7.42
C GLY A 170 11.88 -12.49 -7.25
N GLY A 171 11.75 -11.23 -7.69
CA GLY A 171 12.78 -10.21 -7.48
C GLY A 171 12.95 -9.78 -6.02
N LEU A 172 11.90 -9.80 -5.21
CA LEU A 172 12.01 -9.64 -3.75
C LEU A 172 12.71 -10.83 -3.10
N CYS A 173 12.46 -12.06 -3.56
CA CYS A 173 13.24 -13.23 -3.13
C CYS A 173 14.71 -13.08 -3.53
N LEU A 174 14.99 -12.60 -4.75
CA LEU A 174 16.34 -12.32 -5.21
C LEU A 174 17.04 -11.29 -4.31
N LEU A 175 16.35 -10.23 -3.91
CA LEU A 175 16.89 -9.24 -2.97
C LEU A 175 17.34 -9.90 -1.66
N ALA A 176 16.48 -10.73 -1.07
CA ALA A 176 16.80 -11.46 0.16
C ALA A 176 18.02 -12.39 -0.05
N GLY A 177 18.08 -13.11 -1.17
CA GLY A 177 19.22 -13.97 -1.51
C GLY A 177 20.53 -13.19 -1.68
N MET A 178 20.49 -12.04 -2.34
CA MET A 178 21.65 -11.17 -2.54
C MET A 178 22.12 -10.50 -1.25
N LEU A 179 21.21 -10.13 -0.35
CA LEU A 179 21.55 -9.63 0.99
C LEU A 179 22.25 -10.71 1.82
N MET A 180 21.73 -11.95 1.79
CA MET A 180 22.35 -13.07 2.49
C MET A 180 23.74 -13.41 1.92
N LEU A 181 23.88 -13.46 0.59
CA LEU A 181 25.17 -13.69 -0.07
C LEU A 181 26.20 -12.62 0.30
N GLY A 182 25.82 -11.34 0.22
CA GLY A 182 26.70 -10.24 0.59
C GLY A 182 27.08 -10.27 2.08
N HIS A 183 26.18 -10.70 2.96
CA HIS A 183 26.49 -10.89 4.38
C HIS A 183 27.47 -12.03 4.64
N VAL A 184 27.30 -13.18 3.96
CA VAL A 184 28.20 -14.35 4.09
C VAL A 184 29.59 -14.04 3.55
N VAL A 185 29.68 -13.36 2.41
CA VAL A 185 30.95 -12.97 1.78
C VAL A 185 31.60 -11.77 2.50
N GLY A 186 30.82 -10.93 3.18
CA GLY A 186 31.26 -9.69 3.79
C GLY A 186 31.40 -8.51 2.81
N SER A 187 30.91 -8.65 1.58
CA SER A 187 30.94 -7.61 0.54
C SER A 187 29.81 -7.78 -0.47
N TYR A 188 29.30 -6.66 -0.98
CA TYR A 188 28.32 -6.64 -2.09
C TYR A 188 28.98 -6.47 -3.47
N ASP A 189 30.31 -6.36 -3.55
CA ASP A 189 31.05 -6.31 -4.80
C ASP A 189 31.00 -7.69 -5.50
N LEU A 190 30.58 -7.68 -6.76
CA LEU A 190 30.38 -8.91 -7.53
C LEU A 190 31.68 -9.69 -7.74
N ASP A 191 32.83 -9.03 -7.91
CA ASP A 191 34.11 -9.73 -8.10
C ASP A 191 34.50 -10.52 -6.84
N VAL A 192 34.28 -9.93 -5.67
CA VAL A 192 34.55 -10.60 -4.38
C VAL A 192 33.62 -11.80 -4.19
N VAL A 193 32.34 -11.64 -4.54
CA VAL A 193 31.35 -12.71 -4.46
C VAL A 193 31.71 -13.85 -5.42
N LEU A 194 32.07 -13.54 -6.67
CA LEU A 194 32.47 -14.53 -7.68
C LEU A 194 33.76 -15.29 -7.32
N ALA A 195 34.64 -14.69 -6.52
CA ALA A 195 35.84 -15.34 -6.00
C ALA A 195 35.58 -16.20 -4.74
N SER A 196 34.38 -16.14 -4.15
CA SER A 196 34.07 -16.74 -2.85
C SER A 196 33.25 -18.03 -2.95
N GLY A 197 33.39 -18.79 -4.05
CA GLY A 197 32.57 -19.97 -4.33
C GLY A 197 32.62 -21.06 -3.25
N ASP A 198 33.81 -21.38 -2.73
CA ASP A 198 33.95 -22.41 -1.70
C ASP A 198 33.31 -22.00 -0.37
N LEU A 199 33.46 -20.73 0.01
CA LEU A 199 32.80 -20.15 1.18
C LEU A 199 31.28 -20.25 1.05
N ILE A 200 30.72 -19.87 -0.11
CA ILE A 200 29.28 -19.88 -0.35
C ILE A 200 28.71 -21.30 -0.31
N ARG A 201 29.36 -22.26 -0.99
CA ARG A 201 28.86 -23.64 -1.11
C ARG A 201 28.96 -24.44 0.19
N THR A 202 29.93 -24.15 1.03
CA THR A 202 30.11 -24.84 2.32
C THR A 202 29.32 -24.21 3.46
N HIS A 203 28.76 -23.01 3.27
CA HIS A 203 28.02 -22.30 4.31
C HIS A 203 26.67 -22.98 4.64
N PRO A 204 26.24 -23.06 5.92
CA PRO A 204 24.98 -23.69 6.31
C PRO A 204 23.72 -23.11 5.66
N TRP A 205 23.77 -21.84 5.22
CA TRP A 205 22.66 -21.17 4.54
C TRP A 205 22.66 -21.33 3.02
N TYR A 206 23.59 -22.11 2.45
CA TYR A 206 23.72 -22.28 1.00
C TYR A 206 22.39 -22.61 0.32
N THR A 207 21.67 -23.63 0.81
CA THR A 207 20.40 -24.07 0.21
C THR A 207 19.35 -22.96 0.23
N THR A 208 19.26 -22.20 1.31
CA THR A 208 18.33 -21.05 1.42
C THR A 208 18.71 -19.96 0.42
N MET A 209 20.00 -19.60 0.32
CA MET A 209 20.49 -18.62 -0.65
C MET A 209 20.22 -19.09 -2.08
N LEU A 210 20.48 -20.36 -2.39
CA LEU A 210 20.19 -20.97 -3.68
C LEU A 210 18.71 -20.90 -4.03
N VAL A 211 17.81 -21.28 -3.12
CA VAL A 211 16.36 -21.21 -3.38
C VAL A 211 15.92 -19.77 -3.63
N LEU A 212 16.39 -18.81 -2.85
CA LEU A 212 16.02 -17.40 -3.02
C LEU A 212 16.52 -16.81 -4.35
N VAL A 213 17.77 -17.08 -4.73
CA VAL A 213 18.34 -16.68 -6.03
C VAL A 213 17.64 -17.39 -7.19
N ALA A 214 17.37 -18.69 -7.04
CA ALA A 214 16.65 -19.49 -8.03
C ALA A 214 15.21 -18.97 -8.22
N LEU A 215 14.48 -18.61 -7.17
CA LEU A 215 13.15 -18.01 -7.31
C LEU A 215 13.19 -16.72 -8.13
N GLY A 216 14.20 -15.88 -7.93
CA GLY A 216 14.46 -14.73 -8.78
C GLY A 216 14.66 -15.12 -10.25
N ALA A 217 15.63 -15.99 -10.52
CA ALA A 217 15.98 -16.37 -11.88
C ALA A 217 14.86 -17.12 -12.62
N LEU A 218 14.24 -18.11 -11.97
CA LEU A 218 13.22 -18.99 -12.55
C LEU A 218 11.91 -18.25 -12.83
N THR A 219 11.51 -17.29 -11.99
CA THR A 219 10.33 -16.46 -12.25
C THR A 219 10.53 -15.56 -13.47
N LYS A 220 11.70 -14.91 -13.58
CA LYS A 220 12.02 -13.99 -14.70
C LYS A 220 12.25 -14.70 -16.03
N SER A 221 12.77 -15.92 -16.00
CA SER A 221 12.98 -16.77 -17.19
C SER A 221 11.80 -17.70 -17.49
N ALA A 222 10.65 -17.47 -16.86
CA ALA A 222 9.40 -18.21 -17.10
C ALA A 222 9.56 -19.74 -17.00
N GLN A 223 10.30 -20.22 -16.01
CA GLN A 223 10.47 -21.64 -15.74
C GLN A 223 9.29 -22.20 -14.95
N PHE A 224 9.12 -23.52 -14.95
CA PHE A 224 8.12 -24.21 -14.14
C PHE A 224 8.44 -24.03 -12.64
N PRO A 225 7.44 -23.73 -11.78
CA PRO A 225 6.00 -23.59 -12.08
C PRO A 225 5.55 -22.17 -12.50
N PHE A 226 6.45 -21.19 -12.55
CA PHE A 226 6.15 -19.76 -12.75
C PHE A 226 5.92 -19.31 -14.21
N HIS A 227 5.99 -20.22 -15.18
CA HIS A 227 5.89 -19.94 -16.62
C HIS A 227 4.59 -19.24 -17.11
N VAL A 228 3.52 -19.25 -16.30
CA VAL A 228 2.15 -18.84 -16.68
C VAL A 228 2.06 -17.38 -17.13
N TRP A 229 2.90 -16.47 -16.62
CA TRP A 229 2.83 -15.06 -17.00
C TRP A 229 3.24 -14.83 -18.46
N LEU A 230 4.14 -15.63 -19.02
CA LEU A 230 4.71 -15.36 -20.34
C LEU A 230 3.69 -15.48 -21.48
N PRO A 231 2.87 -16.55 -21.59
CA PRO A 231 1.81 -16.61 -22.58
C PRO A 231 0.77 -15.48 -22.41
N ASN A 232 0.49 -15.08 -21.17
CA ASN A 232 -0.47 -14.00 -20.87
C ASN A 232 0.10 -12.61 -21.16
N ALA A 233 1.44 -12.45 -21.17
CA ALA A 233 2.12 -11.22 -21.58
C ALA A 233 2.07 -10.98 -23.11
N MET A 234 1.65 -11.97 -23.92
CA MET A 234 1.52 -11.83 -25.39
C MET A 234 0.37 -10.92 -25.86
N ALA A 235 -0.36 -10.32 -24.91
CA ALA A 235 -1.26 -9.19 -25.16
C ALA A 235 -0.50 -7.91 -25.56
N ALA A 236 0.79 -7.82 -25.23
CA ALA A 236 1.65 -6.70 -25.60
C ALA A 236 1.80 -6.56 -27.14
N PRO A 237 2.12 -5.35 -27.64
CA PRO A 237 2.50 -5.15 -29.04
C PRO A 237 3.64 -6.08 -29.45
N THR A 238 3.64 -6.56 -30.69
CA THR A 238 4.65 -7.53 -31.14
C THR A 238 6.10 -7.07 -31.03
N PRO A 239 6.45 -5.77 -31.24
CA PRO A 239 7.80 -5.30 -30.97
C PRO A 239 8.24 -5.51 -29.51
N VAL A 240 7.33 -5.35 -28.54
CA VAL A 240 7.60 -5.65 -27.12
C VAL A 240 7.90 -7.15 -26.98
N SER A 241 7.03 -8.00 -27.53
CA SER A 241 7.22 -9.45 -27.43
C SER A 241 8.53 -9.92 -28.05
N ALA A 242 8.88 -9.38 -29.22
CA ALA A 242 10.14 -9.65 -29.90
C ALA A 242 11.34 -9.27 -29.03
N TYR A 243 11.30 -8.13 -28.34
CA TYR A 243 12.43 -7.68 -27.51
C TYR A 243 12.51 -8.43 -26.19
N LEU A 244 11.44 -8.38 -25.40
CA LEU A 244 11.38 -8.91 -24.03
C LEU A 244 11.53 -10.43 -24.00
N HIS A 245 10.88 -11.13 -24.93
CA HIS A 245 10.76 -12.59 -24.89
C HIS A 245 11.73 -13.31 -25.82
N SER A 246 12.52 -12.58 -26.62
CA SER A 246 13.58 -13.18 -27.43
C SER A 246 14.97 -12.84 -26.90
N ALA A 247 15.24 -11.56 -26.59
CA ALA A 247 16.62 -11.07 -26.42
C ALA A 247 16.96 -10.58 -25.01
N THR A 248 15.97 -10.23 -24.17
CA THR A 248 16.24 -9.40 -22.99
C THR A 248 15.62 -9.93 -21.69
N MET A 249 14.35 -9.61 -21.39
CA MET A 249 13.73 -9.86 -20.08
C MET A 249 13.84 -11.32 -19.65
N VAL A 250 13.42 -12.24 -20.53
CA VAL A 250 13.41 -13.68 -20.21
C VAL A 250 14.81 -14.27 -20.13
N LYS A 251 15.81 -13.56 -20.68
CA LYS A 251 17.21 -13.93 -20.57
C LYS A 251 17.87 -13.43 -19.30
N ALA A 252 17.31 -12.44 -18.60
CA ALA A 252 17.87 -11.94 -17.35
C ALA A 252 18.03 -13.05 -16.29
N GLY A 253 17.04 -13.95 -16.21
CA GLY A 253 17.09 -15.14 -15.35
C GLY A 253 18.27 -16.06 -15.66
N VAL A 254 18.38 -16.51 -16.91
CA VAL A 254 19.46 -17.42 -17.31
C VAL A 254 20.82 -16.72 -17.39
N PHE A 255 20.85 -15.40 -17.60
CA PHE A 255 22.05 -14.58 -17.50
C PHE A 255 22.60 -14.61 -16.08
N LEU A 256 21.73 -14.41 -15.09
CA LEU A 256 22.08 -14.47 -13.67
C LEU A 256 22.56 -15.87 -13.28
N LEU A 257 21.86 -16.93 -13.70
CA LEU A 257 22.26 -18.30 -13.42
C LEU A 257 23.66 -18.63 -13.98
N ALA A 258 23.94 -18.23 -15.22
CA ALA A 258 25.26 -18.41 -15.81
C ALA A 258 26.34 -17.56 -15.11
N ARG A 259 26.00 -16.34 -14.67
CA ARG A 259 26.91 -15.46 -13.91
C ARG A 259 27.30 -16.06 -12.56
N PHE A 260 26.34 -16.65 -11.85
CA PHE A 260 26.54 -17.27 -10.53
C PHE A 260 26.95 -18.74 -10.61
N TRP A 261 27.04 -19.31 -11.82
CA TRP A 261 27.40 -20.70 -12.01
C TRP A 261 28.75 -21.05 -11.36
N PRO A 262 29.83 -20.26 -11.51
CA PRO A 262 31.13 -20.59 -10.90
C PRO A 262 31.10 -20.67 -9.37
N VAL A 263 30.14 -19.99 -8.73
CA VAL A 263 30.07 -19.89 -7.26
C VAL A 263 28.97 -20.70 -6.61
N MET A 264 27.92 -21.04 -7.35
CA MET A 264 26.78 -21.78 -6.81
C MET A 264 26.59 -23.15 -7.42
N ALA A 265 27.15 -23.46 -8.60
CA ALA A 265 27.01 -24.77 -9.22
C ALA A 265 27.93 -25.82 -8.59
N GLY A 266 27.82 -27.06 -9.07
CA GLY A 266 28.61 -28.20 -8.59
C GLY A 266 28.04 -28.91 -7.36
N THR A 267 26.85 -28.51 -6.90
CA THR A 267 26.14 -29.16 -5.78
C THR A 267 24.95 -29.98 -6.29
N PRO A 268 24.51 -31.02 -5.54
CA PRO A 268 23.29 -31.76 -5.86
C PRO A 268 22.04 -30.86 -5.88
N GLU A 269 21.93 -29.92 -4.95
CA GLU A 269 20.80 -28.99 -4.84
C GLU A 269 20.67 -28.12 -6.09
N TRP A 270 21.78 -27.63 -6.64
CA TRP A 270 21.80 -26.89 -7.91
C TRP A 270 21.25 -27.73 -9.06
N THR A 271 21.76 -28.97 -9.21
CA THR A 271 21.33 -29.88 -10.29
C THR A 271 19.84 -30.17 -10.22
N TRP A 272 19.30 -30.47 -9.03
CA TRP A 272 17.90 -30.82 -8.88
C TRP A 272 16.97 -29.62 -9.02
N ILE A 273 17.31 -28.47 -8.44
CA ILE A 273 16.46 -27.28 -8.48
C ILE A 273 16.51 -26.65 -9.88
N ILE A 274 17.71 -26.33 -10.38
CA ILE A 274 17.89 -25.62 -11.66
C ILE A 274 17.68 -26.59 -12.83
N GLY A 275 18.36 -27.74 -12.82
CA GLY A 275 18.23 -28.74 -13.87
C GLY A 275 16.82 -29.33 -13.94
N GLY A 276 16.20 -29.64 -12.80
CA GLY A 276 14.81 -30.13 -12.73
C GLY A 276 13.80 -29.11 -13.25
N ALA A 277 13.91 -27.83 -12.84
CA ALA A 277 13.05 -26.77 -13.35
C ALA A 277 13.23 -26.56 -14.87
N GLY A 278 14.48 -26.63 -15.36
CA GLY A 278 14.81 -26.55 -16.79
C GLY A 278 14.21 -27.70 -17.60
N LEU A 279 14.37 -28.94 -17.14
CA LEU A 279 13.82 -30.14 -17.78
C LEU A 279 12.29 -30.10 -17.86
N CYS A 280 11.61 -29.77 -16.76
CA CYS A 280 10.17 -29.61 -16.73
C CYS A 280 9.69 -28.53 -17.72
N SER A 281 10.37 -27.38 -17.75
CA SER A 281 10.03 -26.27 -18.65
C SER A 281 10.27 -26.61 -20.12
N LEU A 282 11.36 -27.32 -20.41
CA LEU A 282 11.73 -27.81 -21.74
C LEU A 282 10.62 -28.69 -22.32
N VAL A 283 10.23 -29.73 -21.57
CA VAL A 283 9.24 -30.72 -22.00
C VAL A 283 7.83 -30.14 -22.03
N LEU A 284 7.37 -29.51 -20.93
CA LEU A 284 6.01 -28.97 -20.83
C LEU A 284 5.80 -27.79 -21.80
N GLY A 285 6.81 -26.94 -21.98
CA GLY A 285 6.77 -25.86 -22.95
C GLY A 285 6.65 -26.36 -24.38
N ALA A 286 7.45 -27.35 -24.78
CA ALA A 286 7.40 -27.93 -26.13
C ALA A 286 6.05 -28.63 -26.38
N TYR A 287 5.58 -29.39 -25.39
CA TYR A 287 4.29 -30.05 -25.45
C TYR A 287 3.14 -29.05 -25.60
N ALA A 288 3.07 -28.03 -24.73
CA ALA A 288 2.01 -27.03 -24.77
C ALA A 288 2.01 -26.20 -26.06
N ALA A 289 3.18 -25.84 -26.60
CA ALA A 289 3.31 -25.13 -27.88
C ALA A 289 2.65 -25.89 -29.04
N THR A 290 2.67 -27.22 -28.99
CA THR A 290 2.09 -28.11 -30.02
C THR A 290 0.56 -28.05 -30.07
N PHE A 291 -0.11 -27.44 -29.10
CA PHE A 291 -1.57 -27.31 -29.07
C PHE A 291 -2.09 -25.86 -29.05
N GLN A 292 -1.21 -24.86 -29.00
CA GLN A 292 -1.64 -23.45 -29.04
C GLN A 292 -2.30 -23.09 -30.37
N LEU A 293 -3.36 -22.28 -30.36
CA LEU A 293 -4.05 -21.85 -31.58
C LEU A 293 -3.62 -20.45 -32.06
N ASP A 294 -2.87 -19.73 -31.24
CA ASP A 294 -2.40 -18.38 -31.51
C ASP A 294 -0.93 -18.40 -31.92
N MET A 295 -0.55 -17.64 -32.96
CA MET A 295 0.86 -17.56 -33.39
C MET A 295 1.79 -17.12 -32.26
N LYS A 296 1.47 -16.04 -31.53
CA LYS A 296 2.30 -15.59 -30.40
C LYS A 296 2.24 -16.58 -29.25
N GLY A 297 1.11 -17.25 -29.04
CA GLY A 297 0.96 -18.34 -28.08
C GLY A 297 1.96 -19.48 -28.34
N VAL A 298 2.07 -19.96 -29.59
CA VAL A 298 3.08 -20.95 -29.98
C VAL A 298 4.49 -20.42 -29.69
N LEU A 299 4.76 -19.17 -30.05
CA LEU A 299 6.08 -18.55 -29.83
C LEU A 299 6.43 -18.40 -28.34
N ALA A 300 5.46 -18.08 -27.49
CA ALA A 300 5.66 -17.96 -26.04
C ALA A 300 6.02 -19.30 -25.39
N TYR A 301 5.28 -20.37 -25.68
CA TYR A 301 5.57 -21.69 -25.12
C TYR A 301 6.86 -22.31 -25.67
N SER A 302 7.21 -22.00 -26.93
CA SER A 302 8.52 -22.40 -27.46
C SER A 302 9.66 -21.58 -26.86
N THR A 303 9.45 -20.32 -26.48
CA THR A 303 10.41 -19.57 -25.66
C THR A 303 10.60 -20.21 -24.28
N ILE A 304 9.52 -20.63 -23.60
CA ILE A 304 9.61 -21.38 -22.32
C ILE A 304 10.45 -22.64 -22.50
N SER A 305 10.20 -23.39 -23.59
CA SER A 305 10.93 -24.61 -23.90
C SER A 305 12.42 -24.37 -24.13
N HIS A 306 12.80 -23.35 -24.91
CA HIS A 306 14.20 -23.04 -25.22
C HIS A 306 14.94 -22.44 -24.02
N LEU A 307 14.27 -21.65 -23.18
CA LEU A 307 14.82 -21.23 -21.89
C LEU A 307 14.95 -22.40 -20.92
N GLY A 308 14.03 -23.37 -20.97
CA GLY A 308 14.13 -24.64 -20.25
C GLY A 308 15.35 -25.44 -20.68
N LEU A 309 15.64 -25.50 -21.99
CA LEU A 309 16.88 -26.09 -22.53
C LEU A 309 18.12 -25.41 -21.92
N ILE A 310 18.18 -24.08 -21.98
CA ILE A 310 19.29 -23.30 -21.43
C ILE A 310 19.45 -23.53 -19.93
N THR A 311 18.35 -23.51 -19.18
CA THR A 311 18.34 -23.71 -17.73
C THR A 311 18.77 -25.14 -17.37
N LEU A 312 18.35 -26.13 -18.15
CA LEU A 312 18.79 -27.52 -17.99
C LEU A 312 20.30 -27.65 -18.21
N LEU A 313 20.84 -27.08 -19.29
CA LEU A 313 22.28 -27.05 -19.55
C LEU A 313 23.07 -26.44 -18.38
N LEU A 314 22.62 -25.29 -17.86
CA LEU A 314 23.24 -24.67 -16.67
C LEU A 314 23.12 -25.54 -15.41
N GLY A 315 22.07 -26.36 -15.31
CA GLY A 315 21.85 -27.31 -14.22
C GLY A 315 22.68 -28.61 -14.30
N MET A 316 23.30 -28.92 -15.44
CA MET A 316 24.02 -30.19 -15.65
C MET A 316 25.42 -30.23 -15.01
N ASN A 317 25.87 -29.16 -14.35
CA ASN A 317 27.19 -29.04 -13.71
C ASN A 317 28.37 -29.41 -14.65
N SER A 318 28.27 -29.07 -15.94
CA SER A 318 29.33 -29.24 -16.93
C SER A 318 29.74 -27.89 -17.51
N GLU A 319 31.04 -27.65 -17.63
CA GLU A 319 31.60 -26.45 -18.27
C GLU A 319 31.20 -26.37 -19.74
N LEU A 320 31.24 -27.49 -20.48
CA LEU A 320 30.79 -27.55 -21.87
C LEU A 320 29.29 -27.29 -21.99
N ALA A 321 28.48 -27.73 -21.01
CA ALA A 321 27.07 -27.39 -20.95
C ALA A 321 26.84 -25.90 -20.74
N LEU A 322 27.68 -25.21 -19.95
CA LEU A 322 27.65 -23.76 -19.81
C LEU A 322 27.99 -23.07 -21.15
N VAL A 323 29.01 -23.53 -21.86
CA VAL A 323 29.35 -23.01 -23.21
C VAL A 323 28.16 -23.18 -24.16
N ALA A 324 27.56 -24.37 -24.19
CA ALA A 324 26.38 -24.67 -24.99
C ALA A 324 25.18 -23.80 -24.61
N ALA A 325 24.99 -23.52 -23.32
CA ALA A 325 23.92 -22.66 -22.82
C ALA A 325 24.08 -21.23 -23.33
N VAL A 326 25.27 -20.64 -23.19
CA VAL A 326 25.57 -19.28 -23.69
C VAL A 326 25.41 -19.22 -25.21
N PHE A 327 25.91 -20.22 -25.94
CA PHE A 327 25.74 -20.30 -27.38
C PHE A 327 24.26 -20.38 -27.80
N HIS A 328 23.47 -21.22 -27.13
CA HIS A 328 22.04 -21.32 -27.40
C HIS A 328 21.27 -20.05 -27.01
N MET A 329 21.69 -19.31 -25.98
CA MET A 329 21.09 -18.01 -25.66
C MET A 329 21.20 -17.04 -26.84
N ILE A 330 22.36 -16.95 -27.48
CA ILE A 330 22.61 -16.10 -28.66
C ILE A 330 21.74 -16.56 -29.83
N ASN A 331 21.79 -17.85 -30.15
CA ASN A 331 21.02 -18.41 -31.26
C ASN A 331 19.52 -18.18 -31.06
N HIS A 332 19.01 -18.47 -29.86
CA HIS A 332 17.62 -18.22 -29.51
C HIS A 332 17.23 -16.75 -29.70
N ALA A 333 18.09 -15.79 -29.33
CA ALA A 333 17.78 -14.37 -29.55
C ALA A 333 17.54 -14.05 -31.04
N THR A 334 18.36 -14.63 -31.93
CA THR A 334 18.29 -14.37 -33.38
C THR A 334 17.03 -14.93 -34.02
N PHE A 335 16.81 -16.24 -33.96
CA PHE A 335 15.66 -16.85 -34.65
C PHE A 335 14.33 -16.49 -33.99
N LYS A 336 14.26 -16.29 -32.66
CA LYS A 336 12.97 -15.92 -32.03
C LYS A 336 12.54 -14.51 -32.35
N ALA A 337 13.45 -13.53 -32.30
CA ALA A 337 13.08 -12.17 -32.63
C ALA A 337 12.57 -12.09 -34.07
N SER A 338 13.20 -12.81 -35.01
CA SER A 338 12.72 -12.93 -36.39
C SER A 338 11.31 -13.55 -36.47
N LEU A 339 11.05 -14.66 -35.76
CA LEU A 339 9.73 -15.31 -35.74
C LEU A 339 8.64 -14.43 -35.12
N PHE A 340 8.93 -13.69 -34.05
CA PHE A 340 7.98 -12.73 -33.49
C PHE A 340 7.68 -11.61 -34.48
N MET A 341 8.69 -11.08 -35.18
CA MET A 341 8.48 -10.08 -36.23
C MET A 341 7.63 -10.65 -37.37
N ALA A 342 7.88 -11.88 -37.83
CA ALA A 342 7.06 -12.54 -38.84
C ALA A 342 5.59 -12.73 -38.37
N ALA A 343 5.37 -13.16 -37.12
CA ALA A 343 4.03 -13.24 -36.55
C ALA A 343 3.34 -11.87 -36.46
N GLY A 344 4.09 -10.81 -36.17
CA GLY A 344 3.57 -9.45 -36.13
C GLY A 344 3.24 -8.89 -37.51
N ILE A 345 4.04 -9.22 -38.53
CA ILE A 345 3.74 -8.90 -39.93
C ILE A 345 2.44 -9.58 -40.35
N VAL A 346 2.30 -10.89 -40.09
CA VAL A 346 1.06 -11.63 -40.43
C VAL A 346 -0.15 -11.03 -39.71
N ASP A 347 -0.04 -10.71 -38.42
CA ASP A 347 -1.11 -10.07 -37.64
C ASP A 347 -1.49 -8.69 -38.22
N HIS A 348 -0.50 -7.88 -38.63
CA HIS A 348 -0.71 -6.55 -39.20
C HIS A 348 -1.39 -6.59 -40.58
N GLU A 349 -0.94 -7.49 -41.46
CA GLU A 349 -1.39 -7.57 -42.86
C GLU A 349 -2.67 -8.38 -43.04
N THR A 350 -2.97 -9.32 -42.13
CA THR A 350 -4.21 -10.12 -42.20
C THR A 350 -5.28 -9.66 -41.20
N GLY A 351 -4.91 -8.95 -40.13
CA GLY A 351 -5.79 -8.57 -39.03
C GLY A 351 -6.11 -9.71 -38.06
N THR A 352 -5.45 -10.87 -38.18
CA THR A 352 -5.59 -11.98 -37.23
C THR A 352 -4.29 -12.77 -37.09
N ARG A 353 -4.13 -13.42 -35.95
CA ARG A 353 -3.00 -14.31 -35.62
C ARG A 353 -3.44 -15.72 -35.25
N ASP A 354 -4.69 -16.06 -35.58
CA ASP A 354 -5.34 -17.33 -35.27
C ASP A 354 -4.99 -18.38 -36.32
N LEU A 355 -4.29 -19.44 -35.90
CA LEU A 355 -3.84 -20.55 -36.74
C LEU A 355 -4.99 -21.38 -37.31
N THR A 356 -6.22 -21.23 -36.81
CA THR A 356 -7.40 -21.88 -37.39
C THR A 356 -7.93 -21.17 -38.64
N ARG A 357 -7.57 -19.88 -38.83
CA ARG A 357 -8.02 -19.03 -39.94
C ARG A 357 -6.93 -18.78 -40.98
N LEU A 358 -5.67 -18.74 -40.52
CA LEU A 358 -4.51 -18.52 -41.38
C LEU A 358 -4.19 -19.78 -42.20
N SER A 359 -3.98 -19.62 -43.51
CA SER A 359 -3.56 -20.68 -44.44
C SER A 359 -3.10 -20.08 -45.77
N GLY A 360 -2.16 -20.74 -46.44
CA GLY A 360 -1.79 -20.43 -47.84
C GLY A 360 -1.17 -19.04 -48.09
N LEU A 361 -0.65 -18.36 -47.05
CA LEU A 361 -0.11 -17.00 -47.16
C LEU A 361 1.18 -16.88 -47.98
N TYR A 362 1.84 -17.99 -48.34
CA TYR A 362 3.04 -17.94 -49.19
C TYR A 362 2.78 -17.25 -50.53
N ARG A 363 1.56 -17.36 -51.08
CA ARG A 363 1.20 -16.75 -52.37
C ARG A 363 1.10 -15.23 -52.30
N SER A 364 0.65 -14.69 -51.16
CA SER A 364 0.47 -13.25 -50.94
C SER A 364 1.70 -12.58 -50.30
N MET A 365 2.49 -13.34 -49.53
CA MET A 365 3.63 -12.84 -48.76
C MET A 365 4.85 -13.80 -48.86
N PRO A 366 5.43 -14.00 -50.05
CA PRO A 366 6.51 -14.97 -50.29
C PRO A 366 7.83 -14.65 -49.55
N ILE A 367 8.19 -13.38 -49.41
CA ILE A 367 9.39 -12.93 -48.71
C ILE A 367 9.21 -13.17 -47.21
N THR A 368 8.09 -12.71 -46.64
CA THR A 368 7.78 -12.95 -45.22
C THR A 368 7.76 -14.44 -44.90
N ALA A 369 7.14 -15.24 -45.75
CA ALA A 369 7.09 -16.69 -45.59
C ALA A 369 8.49 -17.33 -45.64
N THR A 370 9.35 -16.90 -46.57
CA THR A 370 10.72 -17.41 -46.68
C THR A 370 11.56 -17.11 -45.43
N LEU A 371 11.50 -15.87 -44.94
CA LEU A 371 12.17 -15.48 -43.70
C LEU A 371 11.68 -16.29 -42.50
N ALA A 372 10.35 -16.48 -42.39
CA ALA A 372 9.76 -17.28 -41.33
C ALA A 372 10.15 -18.76 -41.41
N VAL A 373 10.19 -19.36 -42.61
CA VAL A 373 10.60 -20.76 -42.84
C VAL A 373 12.03 -20.97 -42.36
N VAL A 374 12.98 -20.11 -42.75
CA VAL A 374 14.38 -20.25 -42.35
C VAL A 374 14.55 -20.07 -40.83
N ALA A 375 13.88 -19.08 -40.24
CA ALA A 375 13.93 -18.87 -38.79
C ALA A 375 13.30 -20.05 -38.01
N ALA A 376 12.20 -20.62 -38.51
CA ALA A 376 11.56 -21.79 -37.89
C ALA A 376 12.39 -23.08 -38.09
N ALA A 377 13.07 -23.21 -39.22
CA ALA A 377 14.01 -24.31 -39.47
C ALA A 377 15.20 -24.24 -38.51
N SER A 378 15.71 -23.04 -38.22
CA SER A 378 16.73 -22.84 -37.18
C SER A 378 16.19 -23.24 -35.80
N MET A 379 15.00 -22.77 -35.42
CA MET A 379 14.34 -23.16 -34.16
C MET A 379 14.12 -24.68 -34.04
N ALA A 380 13.80 -25.35 -35.14
CA ALA A 380 13.63 -26.81 -35.21
C ALA A 380 14.97 -27.55 -35.10
N GLY A 381 16.08 -26.94 -35.48
CA GLY A 381 17.41 -27.54 -35.51
C GLY A 381 17.69 -28.27 -36.83
N VAL A 382 17.36 -27.65 -37.97
CA VAL A 382 17.70 -28.19 -39.30
C VAL A 382 19.20 -27.96 -39.57
N PRO A 383 19.94 -28.95 -40.12
CA PRO A 383 21.37 -28.82 -40.44
C PRO A 383 21.72 -27.55 -41.22
N LEU A 384 22.95 -27.05 -41.05
CA LEU A 384 23.48 -25.79 -41.62
C LEU A 384 22.91 -24.49 -41.05
N LEU A 385 21.97 -24.55 -40.09
CA LEU A 385 21.48 -23.39 -39.37
C LEU A 385 22.02 -23.36 -37.94
N ASN A 386 22.16 -22.16 -37.38
CA ASN A 386 22.74 -21.98 -36.04
C ASN A 386 22.04 -22.79 -34.93
N GLY A 387 20.71 -22.95 -35.01
CA GLY A 387 19.95 -23.74 -34.04
C GLY A 387 20.32 -25.23 -34.03
N PHE A 388 20.75 -25.81 -35.15
CA PHE A 388 21.22 -27.21 -35.21
C PHE A 388 22.47 -27.40 -34.36
N ILE A 389 23.49 -26.56 -34.54
CA ILE A 389 24.75 -26.64 -33.80
C ILE A 389 24.48 -26.58 -32.29
N SER A 390 23.64 -25.64 -31.84
CA SER A 390 23.33 -25.54 -30.41
C SER A 390 22.53 -26.71 -29.85
N LYS A 391 21.70 -27.38 -30.66
CA LYS A 391 20.97 -28.59 -30.22
C LYS A 391 21.86 -29.82 -30.23
N GLU A 392 22.80 -29.93 -31.18
CA GLU A 392 23.78 -31.01 -31.20
C GLU A 392 24.68 -30.93 -29.96
N MET A 393 25.15 -29.73 -29.59
CA MET A 393 25.87 -29.51 -28.32
C MET A 393 25.02 -29.90 -27.12
N PHE A 394 23.72 -29.54 -27.12
CA PHE A 394 22.80 -29.97 -26.06
C PHE A 394 22.68 -31.49 -25.95
N PHE A 395 22.51 -32.20 -27.07
CA PHE A 395 22.46 -33.66 -27.06
C PHE A 395 23.77 -34.29 -26.61
N ALA A 396 24.91 -33.76 -27.07
CA ALA A 396 26.23 -34.21 -26.62
C ALA A 396 26.33 -34.17 -25.09
N GLU A 397 26.01 -33.04 -24.49
CA GLU A 397 26.08 -32.90 -23.02
C GLU A 397 25.12 -33.87 -22.32
N THR A 398 23.93 -34.14 -22.85
CA THR A 398 23.00 -35.09 -22.20
C THR A 398 23.51 -36.53 -22.21
N VAL A 399 24.32 -36.90 -23.20
CA VAL A 399 24.90 -38.23 -23.35
C VAL A 399 26.12 -38.41 -22.44
N PHE A 400 26.93 -37.37 -22.27
CA PHE A 400 28.18 -37.43 -21.52
C PHE A 400 28.03 -37.13 -20.02
N VAL A 401 26.83 -36.78 -19.53
CA VAL A 401 26.56 -36.69 -18.09
C VAL A 401 26.72 -38.07 -17.44
N SER A 402 27.73 -38.19 -16.57
CA SER A 402 27.95 -39.33 -15.69
C SER A 402 27.03 -39.27 -14.47
N GLY A 403 26.27 -40.35 -14.20
CA GLY A 403 25.38 -40.41 -13.02
C GLY A 403 24.56 -41.70 -12.92
N ASN A 404 23.51 -41.67 -12.10
CA ASN A 404 22.56 -42.77 -11.90
C ASN A 404 21.87 -43.19 -13.22
N TRP A 405 21.28 -44.39 -13.24
CA TRP A 405 20.61 -44.91 -14.43
C TRP A 405 19.56 -43.93 -15.02
N GLU A 406 18.85 -43.21 -14.14
CA GLU A 406 17.81 -42.24 -14.49
C GLU A 406 18.37 -41.03 -15.25
N THR A 407 19.53 -40.50 -14.86
CA THR A 407 20.14 -39.37 -15.57
C THR A 407 20.84 -39.84 -16.84
N ARG A 408 21.52 -40.99 -16.80
CA ARG A 408 22.27 -41.54 -17.94
C ARG A 408 21.41 -41.86 -19.16
N TYR A 409 20.19 -42.38 -18.95
CA TYR A 409 19.28 -42.72 -20.05
C TYR A 409 18.06 -41.79 -20.13
N GLY A 410 17.53 -41.35 -18.99
CA GLY A 410 16.34 -40.51 -18.95
C GLY A 410 16.55 -39.12 -19.54
N LEU A 411 17.69 -38.47 -19.29
CA LEU A 411 17.97 -37.12 -19.82
C LEU A 411 18.09 -37.11 -21.35
N PRO A 412 18.89 -37.98 -22.01
CA PRO A 412 18.91 -38.09 -23.47
C PRO A 412 17.53 -38.36 -24.08
N ILE A 413 16.75 -39.27 -23.48
CA ILE A 413 15.41 -39.60 -23.97
C ILE A 413 14.48 -38.39 -23.86
N ALA A 414 14.47 -37.71 -22.72
CA ALA A 414 13.66 -36.51 -22.51
C ALA A 414 14.06 -35.37 -23.47
N ALA A 415 15.37 -35.20 -23.71
CA ALA A 415 15.91 -34.24 -24.67
C ALA A 415 15.43 -34.52 -26.10
N VAL A 416 15.43 -35.80 -26.53
CA VAL A 416 14.91 -36.22 -27.83
C VAL A 416 13.40 -35.98 -27.93
N ILE A 417 12.63 -36.35 -26.89
CA ILE A 417 11.17 -36.14 -26.85
C ILE A 417 10.84 -34.64 -26.95
N ALA A 418 11.48 -33.80 -26.14
CA ALA A 418 11.26 -32.36 -26.17
C ALA A 418 11.65 -31.74 -27.52
N SER A 419 12.75 -32.21 -28.12
CA SER A 419 13.20 -31.77 -29.44
C SER A 419 12.26 -32.23 -30.55
N ALA A 420 11.67 -33.42 -30.46
CA ALA A 420 10.65 -33.91 -31.38
C ALA A 420 9.38 -33.02 -31.32
N PHE A 421 8.93 -32.65 -30.12
CA PHE A 421 7.86 -31.65 -29.99
C PHE A 421 8.28 -30.30 -30.58
N SER A 422 9.54 -29.90 -30.40
CA SER A 422 10.09 -28.67 -31.01
C SER A 422 10.00 -28.65 -32.52
N VAL A 423 10.37 -29.75 -33.17
CA VAL A 423 10.21 -29.94 -34.61
C VAL A 423 8.72 -29.92 -34.98
N ALA A 424 7.87 -30.64 -34.24
CA ALA A 424 6.44 -30.73 -34.53
C ALA A 424 5.74 -29.37 -34.50
N TYR A 425 5.92 -28.55 -33.45
CA TYR A 425 5.29 -27.23 -33.40
C TYR A 425 5.90 -26.24 -34.40
N SER A 426 7.21 -26.35 -34.71
CA SER A 426 7.88 -25.47 -35.67
C SER A 426 7.37 -25.73 -37.08
N LEU A 427 7.27 -27.01 -37.45
CA LEU A 427 6.71 -27.42 -38.74
C LEU A 427 5.22 -27.08 -38.83
N ARG A 428 4.45 -27.27 -37.74
CA ARG A 428 3.03 -26.87 -37.69
C ARG A 428 2.86 -25.37 -37.90
N PHE A 429 3.66 -24.55 -37.22
CA PHE A 429 3.63 -23.09 -37.34
C PHE A 429 3.79 -22.65 -38.80
N ILE A 430 4.75 -23.23 -39.52
CA ILE A 430 5.00 -22.90 -40.93
C ILE A 430 3.93 -23.46 -41.87
N THR A 431 3.63 -24.76 -41.74
CA THR A 431 2.71 -25.45 -42.66
C THR A 431 1.27 -25.01 -42.53
N GLN A 432 0.82 -24.57 -41.36
CA GLN A 432 -0.54 -24.06 -41.18
C GLN A 432 -0.66 -22.61 -41.67
N VAL A 433 0.34 -21.75 -41.43
CA VAL A 433 0.23 -20.32 -41.75
C VAL A 433 0.48 -20.04 -43.23
N PHE A 434 1.57 -20.58 -43.78
CA PHE A 434 2.05 -20.19 -45.10
C PHE A 434 1.67 -21.16 -46.21
N PHE A 435 1.54 -22.44 -45.90
CA PHE A 435 1.21 -23.49 -46.86
C PHE A 435 -0.23 -23.97 -46.66
N GLY A 436 -0.85 -24.56 -47.69
CA GLY A 436 -2.24 -25.02 -47.63
C GLY A 436 -3.19 -24.25 -48.55
N PRO A 437 -4.52 -24.45 -48.40
CA PRO A 437 -5.52 -23.79 -49.23
C PRO A 437 -5.54 -22.27 -49.03
N ALA A 438 -6.17 -21.54 -49.96
CA ALA A 438 -6.31 -20.09 -49.86
C ALA A 438 -6.97 -19.68 -48.52
N PRO A 439 -6.53 -18.56 -47.91
CA PRO A 439 -7.07 -18.10 -46.64
C PRO A 439 -8.56 -17.76 -46.78
N ARG A 440 -9.33 -18.03 -45.72
CA ARG A 440 -10.79 -17.78 -45.69
C ARG A 440 -11.09 -16.69 -44.67
N ASP A 441 -11.95 -15.75 -45.05
CA ASP A 441 -12.53 -14.77 -44.13
C ASP A 441 -11.48 -14.04 -43.27
N LEU A 442 -10.45 -13.48 -43.91
CA LEU A 442 -9.46 -12.65 -43.22
C LEU A 442 -9.99 -11.21 -43.10
N PRO A 443 -9.82 -10.54 -41.93
CA PRO A 443 -10.22 -9.15 -41.76
C PRO A 443 -9.58 -8.16 -42.74
N ARG A 444 -8.39 -8.48 -43.27
CA ARG A 444 -7.67 -7.69 -44.26
C ARG A 444 -7.13 -8.59 -45.38
N ALA A 445 -7.05 -8.04 -46.58
CA ALA A 445 -6.43 -8.71 -47.71
C ALA A 445 -4.90 -8.76 -47.51
N PRO A 446 -4.29 -9.96 -47.45
CA PRO A 446 -2.87 -10.10 -47.18
C PRO A 446 -2.02 -9.56 -48.34
N HIS A 447 -0.98 -8.78 -48.01
CA HIS A 447 0.07 -8.36 -48.93
C HIS A 447 1.41 -8.25 -48.19
N GLU A 448 2.54 -8.21 -48.92
CA GLU A 448 3.84 -7.97 -48.28
C GLU A 448 3.87 -6.58 -47.62
N PRO A 449 4.45 -6.46 -46.40
CA PRO A 449 4.59 -5.16 -45.77
C PRO A 449 5.69 -4.34 -46.45
N PRO A 450 5.82 -3.05 -46.13
CA PRO A 450 6.92 -2.23 -46.63
C PRO A 450 8.29 -2.85 -46.32
N LEU A 451 9.23 -2.76 -47.25
CA LEU A 451 10.58 -3.36 -47.14
C LEU A 451 11.27 -3.03 -45.80
N ARG A 452 11.11 -1.80 -45.31
CA ARG A 452 11.74 -1.34 -44.06
C ARG A 452 11.23 -2.05 -42.80
N MET A 453 10.05 -2.66 -42.87
CA MET A 453 9.52 -3.55 -41.82
C MET A 453 10.14 -4.94 -41.87
N LEU A 454 10.57 -5.40 -43.06
CA LEU A 454 11.20 -6.72 -43.29
C LEU A 454 12.70 -6.73 -42.96
N ILE A 455 13.40 -5.62 -43.19
CA ILE A 455 14.87 -5.50 -43.01
C ILE A 455 15.33 -6.09 -41.65
N PRO A 456 14.73 -5.75 -40.50
CA PRO A 456 15.13 -6.34 -39.21
C PRO A 456 15.07 -7.86 -39.17
N SER A 457 13.98 -8.46 -39.67
CA SER A 457 13.81 -9.92 -39.71
C SER A 457 14.80 -10.55 -40.70
N ALA A 458 15.02 -9.93 -41.86
CA ALA A 458 15.96 -10.40 -42.87
C ALA A 458 17.41 -10.44 -42.35
N ILE A 459 17.86 -9.41 -41.63
CA ILE A 459 19.19 -9.36 -41.00
C ILE A 459 19.34 -10.53 -40.03
N LEU A 460 18.35 -10.79 -39.17
CA LEU A 460 18.43 -11.88 -38.20
C LEU A 460 18.42 -13.27 -38.86
N VAL A 461 17.65 -13.46 -39.92
CA VAL A 461 17.65 -14.71 -40.70
C VAL A 461 19.00 -14.94 -41.37
N LEU A 462 19.59 -13.88 -41.94
CA LEU A 462 20.93 -13.94 -42.50
C LEU A 462 21.95 -14.32 -41.41
N THR A 463 21.84 -13.77 -40.20
CA THR A 463 22.67 -14.17 -39.07
C THR A 463 22.51 -15.65 -38.73
N CYS A 464 21.28 -16.20 -38.75
CA CYS A 464 21.05 -17.64 -38.52
C CYS A 464 21.77 -18.54 -39.54
N LEU A 465 21.82 -18.13 -40.80
CA LEU A 465 22.52 -18.83 -41.88
C LEU A 465 24.03 -18.70 -41.75
N VAL A 466 24.54 -17.47 -41.60
CA VAL A 466 25.98 -17.19 -41.52
C VAL A 466 26.61 -17.91 -40.31
N VAL A 467 25.97 -17.85 -39.15
CA VAL A 467 26.42 -18.58 -37.96
C VAL A 467 26.29 -20.09 -38.14
N GLY A 468 25.29 -20.58 -38.86
CA GLY A 468 25.11 -22.00 -39.11
C GLY A 468 26.14 -22.61 -40.08
N ILE A 469 26.67 -21.81 -41.01
CA ILE A 469 27.62 -22.27 -42.05
C ILE A 469 29.08 -22.06 -41.62
N ILE A 470 29.39 -20.95 -40.95
CA ILE A 470 30.75 -20.60 -40.49
C ILE A 470 30.76 -20.10 -39.03
N PRO A 471 30.35 -20.93 -38.06
CA PRO A 471 30.26 -20.54 -36.64
C PRO A 471 31.59 -20.10 -36.03
N SER A 472 32.70 -20.78 -36.36
CA SER A 472 34.02 -20.54 -35.75
C SER A 472 34.58 -19.15 -36.05
N PHE A 473 34.31 -18.60 -37.24
CA PHE A 473 34.76 -17.25 -37.63
C PHE A 473 33.81 -16.14 -37.19
N THR A 474 32.54 -16.47 -36.93
CA THR A 474 31.50 -15.48 -36.66
C THR A 474 31.24 -15.30 -35.18
N LEU A 475 30.82 -16.36 -34.49
CA LEU A 475 30.53 -16.33 -33.04
C LEU A 475 31.65 -16.91 -32.19
N GLY A 476 32.56 -17.72 -32.75
CA GLY A 476 33.66 -18.34 -32.01
C GLY A 476 34.44 -17.40 -31.10
N PRO A 477 35.00 -16.27 -31.59
CA PRO A 477 35.80 -15.36 -30.77
C PRO A 477 34.98 -14.70 -29.65
N PHE A 478 33.74 -14.31 -29.93
CA PHE A 478 32.86 -13.65 -28.96
C PHE A 478 32.37 -14.63 -27.89
N LEU A 479 32.05 -15.87 -28.28
CA LEU A 479 31.69 -16.94 -27.37
C LEU A 479 32.88 -17.29 -26.48
N HIS A 480 34.07 -17.45 -27.05
CA HIS A 480 35.29 -17.76 -26.31
C HIS A 480 35.60 -16.70 -25.25
N ASN A 481 35.51 -15.43 -25.62
CA ASN A 481 35.71 -14.34 -24.66
C ASN A 481 34.65 -14.34 -23.54
N ALA A 482 33.39 -14.63 -23.89
CA ALA A 482 32.33 -14.76 -22.89
C ALA A 482 32.53 -15.96 -21.96
N THR A 483 33.05 -17.08 -22.47
CA THR A 483 33.33 -18.28 -21.67
C THR A 483 34.52 -18.06 -20.73
N ILE A 484 35.60 -17.41 -21.20
CA ILE A 484 36.74 -17.03 -20.36
C ILE A 484 36.28 -16.10 -19.23
N ALA A 485 35.39 -15.15 -19.51
CA ALA A 485 34.87 -14.24 -18.49
C ALA A 485 34.08 -14.94 -17.36
N ILE A 486 33.52 -16.13 -17.61
CA ILE A 486 32.77 -16.90 -16.62
C ILE A 486 33.65 -17.95 -15.93
N LEU A 487 34.39 -18.74 -16.71
CA LEU A 487 35.14 -19.91 -16.22
C LEU A 487 36.61 -19.62 -15.92
N GLY A 488 37.17 -18.51 -16.43
CA GLY A 488 38.57 -18.18 -16.24
C GLY A 488 39.49 -19.28 -16.75
N ALA A 489 40.37 -19.76 -15.87
CA ALA A 489 41.33 -20.83 -16.16
C ALA A 489 40.67 -22.18 -16.48
N ASP A 490 39.44 -22.41 -16.00
CA ASP A 490 38.68 -23.65 -16.21
C ASP A 490 37.91 -23.64 -17.54
N THR A 491 38.33 -22.81 -18.51
CA THR A 491 37.66 -22.77 -19.81
C THR A 491 38.04 -24.02 -20.63
N PRO A 492 37.09 -24.90 -20.98
CA PRO A 492 37.40 -26.12 -21.70
C PRO A 492 37.77 -25.82 -23.17
N GLN A 493 38.56 -26.70 -23.78
CA GLN A 493 38.72 -26.71 -25.23
C GLN A 493 37.45 -27.25 -25.89
N TYR A 494 36.84 -26.46 -26.76
CA TYR A 494 35.66 -26.87 -27.54
C TYR A 494 35.83 -26.45 -29.00
N ASP A 495 35.19 -27.21 -29.90
CA ASP A 495 35.23 -26.94 -31.33
C ASP A 495 33.82 -26.76 -31.89
N LEU A 496 33.59 -25.60 -32.53
CA LEU A 496 32.34 -25.22 -33.17
C LEU A 496 32.28 -25.74 -34.62
N ARG A 497 32.59 -27.01 -34.87
CA ARG A 497 32.41 -27.56 -36.23
C ARG A 497 30.93 -27.62 -36.57
N VAL A 498 30.62 -27.43 -37.85
CA VAL A 498 29.26 -27.64 -38.38
C VAL A 498 28.93 -29.14 -38.46
N TRP A 499 29.96 -29.98 -38.51
CA TRP A 499 29.86 -31.42 -38.65
C TRP A 499 30.97 -32.12 -37.85
N HIS A 500 30.57 -32.90 -36.85
CA HIS A 500 31.49 -33.68 -36.01
C HIS A 500 31.58 -35.17 -36.42
N GLY A 501 31.00 -35.55 -37.57
CA GLY A 501 30.93 -36.95 -38.03
C GLY A 501 29.64 -37.66 -37.61
N PHE A 502 29.50 -38.94 -37.97
CA PHE A 502 28.39 -39.77 -37.51
C PHE A 502 28.58 -40.14 -36.03
N ASN A 503 27.94 -39.37 -35.15
CA ASN A 503 27.98 -39.55 -33.70
C ASN A 503 26.56 -39.77 -33.11
N LEU A 504 26.49 -40.13 -31.82
CA LEU A 504 25.20 -40.34 -31.14
C LEU A 504 24.34 -39.06 -31.06
N PRO A 505 24.88 -37.87 -30.74
CA PRO A 505 24.12 -36.60 -30.78
C PRO A 505 23.45 -36.29 -32.13
N LEU A 506 24.13 -36.60 -33.23
CA LEU A 506 23.61 -36.48 -34.58
C LEU A 506 22.48 -37.48 -34.83
N ALA A 507 22.64 -38.74 -34.41
CA ALA A 507 21.59 -39.74 -34.50
C ALA A 507 20.34 -39.33 -33.69
N MET A 508 20.53 -38.78 -32.48
CA MET A 508 19.46 -38.20 -31.67
C MET A 508 18.76 -37.02 -32.36
N SER A 509 19.51 -36.18 -33.07
CA SER A 509 18.97 -35.06 -33.85
C SER A 509 18.09 -35.55 -35.00
N PHE A 510 18.54 -36.56 -35.76
CA PHE A 510 17.73 -37.19 -36.82
C PHE A 510 16.49 -37.87 -36.25
N LEU A 511 16.63 -38.56 -35.11
CA LEU A 511 15.51 -39.24 -34.45
C LEU A 511 14.48 -38.25 -33.92
N ALA A 512 14.92 -37.11 -33.36
CA ALA A 512 14.05 -36.01 -32.98
C ALA A 512 13.34 -35.38 -34.20
N MET A 513 14.04 -35.21 -35.32
CA MET A 513 13.46 -34.70 -36.57
C MET A 513 12.38 -35.63 -37.13
N ALA A 514 12.71 -36.92 -37.31
CA ALA A 514 11.78 -37.93 -37.78
C ALA A 514 10.60 -38.12 -36.81
N GLY A 515 10.88 -38.16 -35.51
CA GLY A 515 9.88 -38.26 -34.45
C GLY A 515 8.93 -37.07 -34.44
N GLY A 516 9.44 -35.84 -34.61
CA GLY A 516 8.61 -34.63 -34.68
C GLY A 516 7.69 -34.58 -35.90
N ILE A 517 8.19 -35.00 -37.07
CA ILE A 517 7.39 -35.13 -38.30
C ILE A 517 6.29 -36.18 -38.12
N GLY A 518 6.65 -37.36 -37.60
CA GLY A 518 5.69 -38.44 -37.29
C GLY A 518 4.64 -38.01 -36.27
N LEU A 519 5.04 -37.28 -35.22
CA LEU A 519 4.15 -36.75 -34.19
C LEU A 519 3.17 -35.73 -34.75
N LEU A 520 3.61 -34.82 -35.63
CA LEU A 520 2.72 -33.89 -36.31
C LEU A 520 1.70 -34.63 -37.19
N TRP A 521 2.13 -35.66 -37.92
CA TRP A 521 1.26 -36.49 -38.74
C TRP A 521 0.20 -37.19 -37.90
N LEU A 522 0.59 -37.82 -36.79
CA LEU A 522 -0.32 -38.49 -35.85
C LEU A 522 -1.33 -37.51 -35.22
N LEU A 523 -0.89 -36.31 -34.84
CA LEU A 523 -1.74 -35.30 -34.21
C LEU A 523 -2.65 -34.55 -35.20
N ARG A 524 -2.43 -34.69 -36.52
CA ARG A 524 -3.18 -33.95 -37.56
C ARG A 524 -4.69 -34.16 -37.49
N HIS A 525 -5.15 -35.40 -37.30
CA HIS A 525 -6.57 -35.70 -37.18
C HIS A 525 -7.18 -35.02 -35.94
N ARG A 526 -6.46 -35.05 -34.81
CA ARG A 526 -6.90 -34.42 -33.56
C ARG A 526 -6.93 -32.89 -33.66
N HIS A 527 -5.92 -32.27 -34.26
CA HIS A 527 -5.90 -30.82 -34.44
C HIS A 527 -7.10 -30.33 -35.24
N ARG A 528 -7.63 -31.16 -36.16
CA ARG A 528 -8.86 -30.87 -36.92
C ARG A 528 -10.13 -31.07 -36.09
N THR A 529 -10.23 -32.13 -35.29
CA THR A 529 -11.47 -32.48 -34.57
C THR A 529 -11.60 -31.82 -33.19
N ARG A 530 -10.49 -31.48 -32.53
CA ARG A 530 -10.45 -30.90 -31.18
C ARG A 530 -9.37 -29.80 -31.08
N PRO A 531 -9.51 -28.68 -31.81
CA PRO A 531 -8.53 -27.60 -31.79
C PRO A 531 -8.32 -27.06 -30.37
N GLY A 532 -7.06 -26.80 -29.99
CA GLY A 532 -6.69 -26.19 -28.71
C GLY A 532 -6.71 -27.11 -27.48
N LYS A 533 -7.23 -28.35 -27.58
CA LYS A 533 -7.36 -29.27 -26.43
C LYS A 533 -6.17 -30.22 -26.29
N ALA A 534 -5.14 -29.79 -25.56
CA ALA A 534 -3.99 -30.60 -25.22
C ALA A 534 -4.38 -31.86 -24.40
N PRO A 535 -3.94 -33.08 -24.77
CA PRO A 535 -4.16 -34.28 -23.97
C PRO A 535 -3.61 -34.11 -22.54
N LEU A 536 -4.24 -34.73 -21.54
CA LEU A 536 -3.85 -34.77 -20.12
C LEU A 536 -3.88 -33.42 -19.37
N ILE A 537 -3.36 -32.34 -19.96
CA ILE A 537 -3.18 -31.04 -19.29
C ILE A 537 -4.27 -30.02 -19.57
N TYR A 538 -5.23 -30.26 -20.49
CA TYR A 538 -6.26 -29.27 -20.84
C TYR A 538 -7.14 -28.80 -19.66
N ARG A 539 -7.17 -29.57 -18.57
CA ARG A 539 -7.90 -29.21 -17.34
C ARG A 539 -7.12 -28.27 -16.43
N PHE A 540 -5.79 -28.24 -16.57
CA PHE A 540 -4.91 -27.40 -15.78
C PHE A 540 -4.66 -26.08 -16.52
N ASP A 541 -5.34 -25.03 -16.09
CA ASP A 541 -5.19 -23.68 -16.63
C ASP A 541 -4.44 -22.82 -15.60
N GLY A 542 -3.15 -22.58 -15.85
CA GLY A 542 -2.30 -21.82 -14.93
C GLY A 542 -2.83 -20.41 -14.64
N ARG A 543 -3.53 -19.79 -15.60
CA ARG A 543 -4.15 -18.48 -15.38
C ARG A 543 -5.26 -18.56 -14.35
N ARG A 544 -6.11 -19.58 -14.43
CA ARG A 544 -7.19 -19.80 -13.44
C ARG A 544 -6.61 -20.10 -12.07
N THR A 545 -5.56 -20.92 -11.99
CA THR A 545 -4.88 -21.19 -10.71
C THR A 545 -4.37 -19.91 -10.05
N PHE A 546 -3.75 -19.01 -10.83
CA PHE A 546 -3.31 -17.71 -10.32
C PHE A 546 -4.48 -16.81 -9.88
N GLU A 547 -5.54 -16.70 -10.69
CA GLU A 547 -6.74 -15.91 -10.35
C GLU A 547 -7.42 -16.46 -9.08
N SER A 548 -7.60 -17.77 -8.95
CA SER A 548 -8.17 -18.42 -7.75
C SER A 548 -7.30 -18.26 -6.50
N LEU A 549 -5.98 -18.26 -6.64
CA LEU A 549 -5.08 -18.02 -5.50
C LEU A 549 -5.21 -16.58 -4.99
N LEU A 550 -5.29 -15.60 -5.90
CA LEU A 550 -5.52 -14.21 -5.52
C LEU A 550 -6.89 -14.00 -4.87
N GLU A 551 -7.94 -14.60 -5.41
CA GLU A 551 -9.29 -14.56 -4.81
C GLU A 551 -9.31 -15.21 -3.41
N GLY A 552 -8.58 -16.31 -3.23
CA GLY A 552 -8.42 -16.96 -1.92
C GLY A 552 -7.72 -16.05 -0.90
N LEU A 553 -6.66 -15.34 -1.32
CA LEU A 553 -5.97 -14.36 -0.48
C LEU A 553 -6.86 -13.17 -0.11
N ASP A 554 -7.65 -12.65 -1.05
CA ASP A 554 -8.59 -11.54 -0.80
C ASP A 554 -9.73 -11.96 0.15
N THR A 555 -10.23 -13.18 -0.02
CA THR A 555 -11.24 -13.76 0.88
C THR A 555 -10.67 -13.95 2.30
N LEU A 556 -9.43 -14.45 2.42
CA LEU A 556 -8.75 -14.59 3.70
C LEU A 556 -8.51 -13.22 4.35
N ALA A 557 -8.08 -12.22 3.57
CA ALA A 557 -7.88 -10.86 4.06
C ALA A 557 -9.21 -10.27 4.57
N SER A 558 -10.30 -10.45 3.82
CA SER A 558 -11.64 -10.02 4.22
C SER A 558 -12.10 -10.74 5.49
N PHE A 559 -11.88 -12.05 5.60
CA PHE A 559 -12.17 -12.82 6.82
C PHE A 559 -11.40 -12.29 8.04
N LEU A 560 -10.10 -12.02 7.90
CA LEU A 560 -9.28 -11.45 8.98
C LEU A 560 -9.73 -10.04 9.36
N LEU A 561 -10.12 -9.22 8.37
CA LEU A 561 -10.64 -7.89 8.61
C LEU A 561 -11.99 -7.93 9.32
N ASP A 562 -12.92 -8.79 8.91
CA ASP A 562 -14.21 -8.95 9.57
C ASP A 562 -14.07 -9.52 10.99
N TRP A 563 -13.05 -10.36 11.22
CA TRP A 563 -12.73 -10.90 12.55
C TRP A 563 -12.15 -9.83 13.48
N THR A 564 -11.26 -8.96 12.97
CA THR A 564 -10.56 -7.95 13.77
C THR A 564 -11.36 -6.64 13.91
N ARG A 565 -12.15 -6.26 12.90
CA ARG A 565 -12.90 -5.02 12.86
C ARG A 565 -14.22 -5.17 13.62
N SER A 566 -14.38 -4.40 14.69
CA SER A 566 -15.71 -4.19 15.27
C SER A 566 -16.24 -2.79 14.91
N PRO A 567 -17.43 -2.65 14.29
CA PRO A 567 -18.07 -1.35 14.13
C PRO A 567 -18.71 -0.84 15.44
N ARG A 568 -18.73 -1.67 16.50
CA ARG A 568 -19.35 -1.35 17.77
C ARG A 568 -18.33 -0.67 18.69
N LEU A 569 -18.74 0.41 19.36
CA LEU A 569 -17.90 1.14 20.31
C LEU A 569 -17.49 0.28 21.53
N GLN A 570 -18.37 -0.59 22.02
CA GLN A 570 -18.13 -1.37 23.23
C GLN A 570 -16.91 -2.33 23.11
N PRO A 571 -16.76 -3.17 22.06
CA PRO A 571 -15.54 -3.96 21.86
C PRO A 571 -14.29 -3.12 21.66
N GLN A 572 -14.38 -1.97 20.99
CA GLN A 572 -13.25 -1.05 20.81
C GLN A 572 -12.78 -0.49 22.16
N LEU A 573 -13.70 0.00 22.99
CA LEU A 573 -13.40 0.47 24.35
C LEU A 573 -12.85 -0.65 25.23
N MET A 574 -13.41 -1.86 25.15
CA MET A 574 -12.90 -3.01 25.87
C MET A 574 -11.44 -3.30 25.50
N LEU A 575 -11.10 -3.29 24.20
CA LEU A 575 -9.74 -3.52 23.73
C LEU A 575 -8.79 -2.40 24.20
N ILE A 576 -9.23 -1.14 24.18
CA ILE A 576 -8.46 0.00 24.69
C ILE A 576 -8.18 -0.16 26.20
N VAL A 577 -9.19 -0.51 26.99
CA VAL A 577 -9.04 -0.71 28.44
C VAL A 577 -8.11 -1.89 28.73
N LEU A 578 -8.30 -3.02 28.05
CA LEU A 578 -7.44 -4.20 28.22
C LEU A 578 -5.99 -3.93 27.80
N ALA A 579 -5.77 -3.25 26.68
CA ALA A 579 -4.42 -2.88 26.23
C ALA A 579 -3.76 -1.89 27.22
N THR A 580 -4.51 -0.90 27.70
CA THR A 580 -4.02 0.07 28.70
C THR A 580 -3.65 -0.63 30.00
N PHE A 581 -4.51 -1.52 30.48
CA PHE A 581 -4.26 -2.33 31.68
C PHE A 581 -3.02 -3.23 31.51
N PHE A 582 -2.90 -3.92 30.37
CA PHE A 582 -1.74 -4.76 30.06
C PHE A 582 -0.44 -3.97 30.07
N VAL A 583 -0.40 -2.82 29.38
CA VAL A 583 0.78 -1.93 29.35
C VAL A 583 1.09 -1.37 30.74
N ALA A 584 0.08 -0.95 31.51
CA ALA A 584 0.24 -0.44 32.86
C ALA A 584 0.77 -1.51 33.85
N MET A 585 0.54 -2.80 33.56
CA MET A 585 1.03 -3.92 34.37
C MET A 585 2.52 -4.25 34.11
N LEU A 586 3.06 -3.98 32.91
CA LEU A 586 4.45 -4.34 32.56
C LEU A 586 5.52 -3.80 33.53
N PRO A 587 5.46 -2.54 34.01
CA PRO A 587 6.42 -2.03 34.99
C PRO A 587 6.28 -2.68 36.37
N LEU A 588 5.07 -3.10 36.74
CA LEU A 588 4.79 -3.72 38.05
C LEU A 588 5.42 -5.12 38.17
N LEU A 589 5.65 -5.79 37.04
CA LEU A 589 6.33 -7.09 36.99
C LEU A 589 7.84 -7.02 37.31
N ARG A 590 8.44 -5.82 37.33
CA ARG A 590 9.90 -5.64 37.46
C ARG A 590 10.43 -5.37 38.88
N GLY A 591 9.60 -5.29 39.93
CA GLY A 591 10.09 -5.17 41.31
C GLY A 591 9.19 -4.39 42.30
N ALA A 592 9.68 -4.21 43.54
CA ALA A 592 8.96 -3.75 44.74
C ALA A 592 8.31 -2.35 44.63
N TRP A 593 7.14 -2.32 43.99
CA TRP A 593 6.28 -1.17 43.76
C TRP A 593 5.53 -0.67 45.01
N LEU A 594 5.42 -1.49 46.06
CA LEU A 594 4.72 -1.22 47.33
C LEU A 594 5.70 -1.00 48.47
N GLN A 595 6.05 0.26 48.75
CA GLN A 595 6.77 0.70 49.95
C GLN A 595 6.06 1.91 50.56
N PRO A 596 4.90 1.70 51.20
CA PRO A 596 4.07 2.82 51.63
C PRO A 596 4.61 3.47 52.91
N GLU A 597 4.90 4.77 52.83
CA GLU A 597 5.04 5.64 54.00
C GLU A 597 3.73 6.42 54.19
N LEU A 598 2.89 5.94 55.11
CA LEU A 598 1.63 6.62 55.45
C LEU A 598 1.88 7.68 56.51
N SER A 599 1.67 8.95 56.15
CA SER A 599 1.86 10.10 57.06
C SER A 599 0.55 10.79 57.46
N THR A 600 -0.61 10.39 56.91
CA THR A 600 -1.89 11.07 57.13
C THR A 600 -2.92 10.21 57.87
N PRO A 601 -3.56 10.70 58.95
CA PRO A 601 -4.62 9.98 59.66
C PRO A 601 -5.91 9.89 58.84
N VAL A 602 -6.64 8.77 58.97
CA VAL A 602 -7.94 8.57 58.30
C VAL A 602 -9.03 9.39 58.99
N ASN A 603 -9.68 10.28 58.23
CA ASN A 603 -10.81 11.06 58.73
C ASN A 603 -12.16 10.38 58.37
N PRO A 604 -13.00 10.00 59.35
CA PRO A 604 -14.28 9.32 59.08
C PRO A 604 -15.26 10.10 58.19
N PHE A 605 -15.30 11.44 58.30
CA PHE A 605 -16.18 12.27 57.48
C PHE A 605 -15.74 12.31 56.01
N PHE A 606 -14.43 12.32 55.78
CA PHE A 606 -13.87 12.26 54.42
C PHE A 606 -14.17 10.91 53.76
N VAL A 607 -14.07 9.81 54.51
CA VAL A 607 -14.46 8.48 54.04
C VAL A 607 -15.95 8.41 53.72
N LEU A 608 -16.81 8.93 54.60
CA LEU A 608 -18.27 8.96 54.38
C LEU A 608 -18.64 9.74 53.11
N MET A 609 -17.99 10.88 52.88
CA MET A 609 -18.18 11.69 51.68
C MET A 609 -17.82 10.90 50.40
N TRP A 610 -16.70 10.18 50.39
CA TRP A 610 -16.29 9.35 49.26
C TRP A 610 -17.16 8.09 49.08
N LEU A 611 -17.67 7.50 50.17
CA LEU A 611 -18.65 6.42 50.10
C LEU A 611 -19.95 6.92 49.44
N ALA A 612 -20.41 8.12 49.79
CA ALA A 612 -21.56 8.74 49.15
C ALA A 612 -21.29 9.01 47.65
N GLY A 613 -20.11 9.51 47.29
CA GLY A 613 -19.70 9.73 45.89
C GLY A 613 -19.60 8.43 45.10
N GLY A 614 -19.04 7.37 45.69
CA GLY A 614 -18.97 6.04 45.10
C GLY A 614 -20.34 5.42 44.89
N ALA A 615 -21.25 5.55 45.87
CA ALA A 615 -22.64 5.13 45.73
C ALA A 615 -23.36 5.88 44.59
N CYS A 616 -23.11 7.20 44.48
CA CYS A 616 -23.62 8.01 43.37
C CYS A 616 -23.05 7.56 42.02
N ALA A 617 -21.74 7.27 41.91
CA ALA A 617 -21.14 6.78 40.66
C ALA A 617 -21.68 5.40 40.24
N ILE A 618 -21.84 4.47 41.18
CA ILE A 618 -22.45 3.16 40.94
C ILE A 618 -23.94 3.33 40.55
N GLY A 619 -24.65 4.22 41.24
CA GLY A 619 -26.01 4.63 40.91
C GLY A 619 -26.12 5.18 39.49
N ALA A 620 -25.20 6.06 39.08
CA ALA A 620 -25.16 6.61 37.73
C ALA A 620 -24.98 5.50 36.68
N ALA A 621 -24.04 4.57 36.89
CA ALA A 621 -23.77 3.48 35.97
C ALA A 621 -24.94 2.49 35.84
N THR A 622 -25.60 2.15 36.94
CA THR A 622 -26.74 1.22 36.99
C THR A 622 -28.00 1.82 36.37
N GLN A 623 -28.27 3.10 36.62
CA GLN A 623 -29.46 3.81 36.16
C GLN A 623 -29.35 4.29 34.70
N ALA A 624 -28.15 4.33 34.12
CA ALA A 624 -27.88 4.89 32.79
C ALA A 624 -28.70 4.25 31.65
N LYS A 625 -29.11 2.97 31.79
CA LYS A 625 -29.83 2.26 30.73
C LYS A 625 -31.27 2.75 30.57
N TYR A 626 -32.03 2.80 31.66
CA TYR A 626 -33.48 3.04 31.66
C TYR A 626 -33.86 4.39 32.30
N HIS A 627 -33.16 4.79 33.36
CA HIS A 627 -33.44 6.02 34.12
C HIS A 627 -32.36 7.08 33.90
N ARG A 628 -32.20 7.54 32.66
CA ARG A 628 -31.12 8.48 32.27
C ARG A 628 -31.11 9.79 33.07
N ALA A 629 -32.27 10.34 33.42
CA ALA A 629 -32.35 11.54 34.26
C ALA A 629 -31.86 11.28 35.69
N ALA A 630 -32.21 10.13 36.27
CA ALA A 630 -31.69 9.71 37.57
C ALA A 630 -30.19 9.44 37.50
N SER A 631 -29.70 8.81 36.41
CA SER A 631 -28.27 8.60 36.17
C SER A 631 -27.49 9.92 36.12
N LEU A 632 -28.04 10.94 35.45
CA LEU A 632 -27.44 12.27 35.39
C LEU A 632 -27.42 12.96 36.77
N LEU A 633 -28.51 12.86 37.54
CA LEU A 633 -28.55 13.37 38.92
C LEU A 633 -27.51 12.70 39.82
N MET A 634 -27.36 11.37 39.69
CA MET A 634 -26.36 10.60 40.42
C MET A 634 -24.92 10.96 39.97
N ALA A 635 -24.69 11.21 38.68
CA ALA A 635 -23.41 11.71 38.20
C ALA A 635 -23.10 13.11 38.80
N GLY A 636 -24.08 14.00 38.87
CA GLY A 636 -23.94 15.30 39.53
C GLY A 636 -23.67 15.19 41.03
N GLY A 637 -24.28 14.21 41.72
CA GLY A 637 -23.97 13.89 43.11
C GLY A 637 -22.51 13.46 43.30
N ALA A 638 -21.97 12.65 42.39
CA ALA A 638 -20.54 12.30 42.39
C ALA A 638 -19.65 13.52 42.11
N GLY A 639 -20.03 14.38 41.15
CA GLY A 639 -19.34 15.64 40.86
C GLY A 639 -19.31 16.62 42.04
N LEU A 640 -20.40 16.69 42.81
CA LEU A 640 -20.46 17.48 44.04
C LEU A 640 -19.48 16.95 45.10
N VAL A 641 -19.40 15.63 45.28
CA VAL A 641 -18.40 15.01 46.16
C VAL A 641 -16.97 15.32 45.70
N THR A 642 -16.71 15.34 44.40
CA THR A 642 -15.41 15.78 43.84
C THR A 642 -15.12 17.25 44.16
N ALA A 643 -16.10 18.15 44.01
CA ALA A 643 -15.95 19.57 44.35
C ALA A 643 -15.68 19.77 45.85
N LEU A 644 -16.40 19.06 46.72
CA LEU A 644 -16.17 19.06 48.16
C LEU A 644 -14.79 18.50 48.53
N THR A 645 -14.30 17.50 47.79
CA THR A 645 -12.94 16.99 47.96
C THR A 645 -11.89 18.05 47.64
N PHE A 646 -12.06 18.81 46.55
CA PHE A 646 -11.15 19.91 46.24
C PHE A 646 -11.18 20.99 47.33
N ALA A 647 -12.36 21.35 47.83
CA ALA A 647 -12.47 22.29 48.93
C ALA A 647 -11.78 21.77 50.21
N TRP A 648 -11.96 20.48 50.53
CA TRP A 648 -11.33 19.83 51.68
C TRP A 648 -9.80 19.80 51.57
N LEU A 649 -9.28 19.60 50.36
CA LEU A 649 -7.84 19.63 50.07
C LEU A 649 -7.30 21.04 49.81
N SER A 650 -8.03 22.09 50.24
CA SER A 650 -7.63 23.50 50.11
C SER A 650 -7.38 23.97 48.67
N ALA A 651 -8.13 23.43 47.71
CA ALA A 651 -8.13 23.83 46.30
C ALA A 651 -9.44 24.57 45.92
N PRO A 652 -9.66 25.80 46.40
CA PRO A 652 -10.92 26.53 46.22
C PRO A 652 -11.23 26.89 44.76
N ASP A 653 -10.22 27.20 43.94
CA ASP A 653 -10.41 27.50 42.51
C ASP A 653 -10.96 26.28 41.75
N LEU A 654 -10.41 25.09 42.01
CA LEU A 654 -10.88 23.83 41.43
C LEU A 654 -12.29 23.47 41.92
N ALA A 655 -12.61 23.75 43.19
CA ALA A 655 -13.94 23.50 43.72
C ALA A 655 -15.00 24.40 43.03
N LEU A 656 -14.68 25.68 42.83
CA LEU A 656 -15.56 26.64 42.16
C LEU A 656 -15.76 26.31 40.67
N THR A 657 -14.67 25.97 39.95
CA THR A 657 -14.78 25.54 38.55
C THR A 657 -15.58 24.25 38.43
N GLN A 658 -15.29 23.24 39.24
CA GLN A 658 -16.00 21.95 39.20
C GLN A 658 -17.50 22.13 39.43
N LEU A 659 -17.90 22.93 40.44
CA LEU A 659 -19.31 23.19 40.71
C LEU A 659 -19.99 23.89 39.53
N ALA A 660 -19.35 24.91 38.94
CA ALA A 660 -19.91 25.63 37.82
C ALA A 660 -20.00 24.77 36.54
N VAL A 661 -18.96 23.97 36.25
CA VAL A 661 -18.94 23.03 35.12
C VAL A 661 -20.00 21.95 35.28
N GLU A 662 -20.19 21.42 36.49
CA GLU A 662 -21.20 20.40 36.77
C GLU A 662 -22.60 20.92 36.46
N VAL A 663 -22.93 22.13 36.91
CA VAL A 663 -24.22 22.78 36.63
C VAL A 663 -24.42 22.97 35.12
N VAL A 664 -23.44 23.53 34.42
CA VAL A 664 -23.53 23.74 32.97
C VAL A 664 -23.68 22.43 32.21
N THR A 665 -22.86 21.43 32.52
CA THR A 665 -22.84 20.13 31.85
C THR A 665 -24.14 19.37 32.10
N MET A 666 -24.63 19.37 33.35
CA MET A 666 -25.91 18.77 33.71
C MET A 666 -27.06 19.37 32.90
N VAL A 667 -27.12 20.70 32.78
CA VAL A 667 -28.20 21.34 31.99
C VAL A 667 -28.07 21.03 30.50
N LEU A 668 -26.87 21.12 29.92
CA LEU A 668 -26.66 20.83 28.49
C LEU A 668 -26.98 19.37 28.16
N ILE A 669 -26.55 18.41 28.99
CA ILE A 669 -26.88 16.98 28.82
C ILE A 669 -28.38 16.77 28.99
N LEU A 670 -29.03 17.36 29.99
CA LEU A 670 -30.47 17.24 30.20
C LEU A 670 -31.28 17.73 28.99
N LEU A 671 -30.88 18.86 28.39
CA LEU A 671 -31.46 19.37 27.14
C LEU A 671 -31.23 18.41 25.96
N GLY A 672 -30.08 17.74 25.93
CA GLY A 672 -29.75 16.71 24.95
C GLY A 672 -30.52 15.41 25.12
N LEU A 673 -30.74 14.96 26.37
CA LEU A 673 -31.39 13.68 26.71
C LEU A 673 -32.81 13.56 26.14
N ARG A 674 -33.52 14.69 25.99
CA ARG A 674 -34.83 14.75 25.34
C ARG A 674 -34.84 14.16 23.93
N TRP A 675 -33.72 14.27 23.21
CA TRP A 675 -33.61 13.86 21.81
C TRP A 675 -33.21 12.39 21.63
N LEU A 676 -32.96 11.68 22.73
CA LEU A 676 -32.67 10.26 22.69
C LEU A 676 -33.96 9.46 22.84
N PRO A 677 -34.18 8.40 22.04
CA PRO A 677 -35.35 7.56 22.19
C PRO A 677 -35.39 6.95 23.61
N PRO A 678 -36.58 6.92 24.25
CA PRO A 678 -36.75 6.27 25.54
C PRO A 678 -36.46 4.78 25.39
N ARG A 679 -35.86 4.15 26.41
CA ARG A 679 -35.75 2.69 26.48
C ARG A 679 -36.79 2.20 27.47
N VAL A 680 -37.76 1.43 26.98
CA VAL A 680 -38.81 0.81 27.80
C VAL A 680 -38.34 -0.58 28.19
N GLU A 681 -38.45 -0.94 29.47
CA GLU A 681 -38.03 -2.26 29.96
C GLU A 681 -38.86 -3.40 29.34
N ALA A 682 -40.14 -3.16 29.09
CA ALA A 682 -41.07 -4.12 28.50
C ALA A 682 -40.75 -4.51 27.04
N ASP A 683 -40.19 -3.58 26.25
CA ASP A 683 -39.78 -3.85 24.85
C ASP A 683 -38.47 -4.66 24.76
N ASP A 684 -37.79 -4.85 25.88
CA ASP A 684 -36.49 -5.52 26.00
C ASP A 684 -36.63 -6.98 26.49
N GLU A 685 -37.84 -7.57 26.45
CA GLU A 685 -38.10 -9.00 26.70
C GLU A 685 -37.43 -9.86 25.63
N GLN A 686 -36.16 -10.20 25.89
CA GLN A 686 -35.34 -10.96 24.97
C GLN A 686 -35.53 -12.48 25.19
N PRO A 687 -35.53 -13.31 24.11
CA PRO A 687 -35.53 -14.76 24.26
C PRO A 687 -34.35 -15.24 25.13
N MET A 688 -34.55 -16.31 25.92
CA MET A 688 -33.63 -16.81 26.98
C MET A 688 -32.14 -16.85 26.58
N GLN A 689 -31.84 -17.21 25.33
CA GLN A 689 -30.46 -17.27 24.81
C GLN A 689 -29.78 -15.89 24.72
N ASN A 690 -30.53 -14.84 24.43
CA ASN A 690 -30.04 -13.46 24.38
C ASN A 690 -29.84 -12.88 25.79
N ALA A 691 -30.68 -13.30 26.76
CA ALA A 691 -30.52 -12.95 28.16
C ALA A 691 -29.21 -13.51 28.75
N LEU A 692 -28.89 -14.77 28.48
CA LEU A 692 -27.63 -15.39 28.94
C LEU A 692 -26.40 -14.70 28.33
N ARG A 693 -26.40 -14.40 27.03
CA ARG A 693 -25.33 -13.64 26.37
C ARG A 693 -25.17 -12.23 26.94
N ALA A 694 -26.28 -11.55 27.22
CA ALA A 694 -26.27 -10.24 27.84
C ALA A 694 -25.71 -10.29 29.27
N PHE A 695 -26.06 -11.31 30.04
CA PHE A 695 -25.54 -11.55 31.38
C PHE A 695 -24.03 -11.77 31.36
N VAL A 696 -23.54 -12.73 30.56
CA VAL A 696 -22.10 -13.03 30.43
C VAL A 696 -21.32 -11.78 30.01
N ARG A 697 -21.85 -11.00 29.06
CA ARG A 697 -21.22 -9.75 28.61
C ARG A 697 -21.15 -8.71 29.73
N ARG A 698 -22.25 -8.48 30.46
CA ARG A 698 -22.28 -7.51 31.57
C ARG A 698 -21.37 -7.95 32.71
N PHE A 699 -21.34 -9.24 33.01
CA PHE A 699 -20.48 -9.80 34.04
C PHE A 699 -19.00 -9.68 33.66
N ARG A 700 -18.63 -9.98 32.41
CA ARG A 700 -17.29 -9.72 31.89
C ARG A 700 -16.91 -8.25 32.01
N ASP A 701 -17.78 -7.34 31.56
CA ASP A 701 -17.49 -5.90 31.60
C ASP A 701 -17.37 -5.39 33.04
N LEU A 702 -18.16 -5.94 33.98
CA LEU A 702 -18.03 -5.69 35.41
C LEU A 702 -16.67 -6.17 35.95
N ILE A 703 -16.25 -7.39 35.61
CA ILE A 703 -14.93 -7.91 36.01
C ILE A 703 -13.81 -7.00 35.48
N ILE A 704 -13.87 -6.62 34.20
CA ILE A 704 -12.86 -5.74 33.60
C ILE A 704 -12.85 -4.38 34.30
N ALA A 705 -14.03 -3.81 34.60
CA ALA A 705 -14.13 -2.53 35.31
C ALA A 705 -13.57 -2.61 36.73
N VAL A 706 -13.89 -3.68 37.47
CA VAL A 706 -13.40 -3.90 38.84
C VAL A 706 -11.89 -4.10 38.85
N ILE A 707 -11.35 -4.96 37.98
CA ILE A 707 -9.90 -5.21 37.90
C ILE A 707 -9.15 -3.95 37.47
N SER A 708 -9.64 -3.24 36.45
CA SER A 708 -8.98 -2.02 35.96
C SER A 708 -9.05 -0.90 36.99
N GLY A 709 -10.20 -0.72 37.65
CA GLY A 709 -10.40 0.26 38.71
C GLY A 709 -9.55 -0.04 39.95
N ALA A 710 -9.56 -1.29 40.43
CA ALA A 710 -8.71 -1.71 41.55
C ALA A 710 -7.22 -1.59 41.21
N GLY A 711 -6.83 -1.94 39.99
CA GLY A 711 -5.46 -1.78 39.50
C GLY A 711 -5.01 -0.32 39.47
N LEU A 712 -5.84 0.58 38.93
CA LEU A 712 -5.56 2.01 38.93
C LEU A 712 -5.48 2.58 40.36
N SER A 713 -6.39 2.17 41.24
CA SER A 713 -6.37 2.55 42.66
C SER A 713 -5.11 2.06 43.36
N ALA A 714 -4.67 0.83 43.10
CA ALA A 714 -3.43 0.28 43.66
C ALA A 714 -2.20 1.05 43.15
N ILE A 715 -2.15 1.40 41.87
CA ILE A 715 -1.08 2.22 41.29
C ILE A 715 -1.08 3.63 41.91
N ALA A 716 -2.25 4.28 42.00
CA ALA A 716 -2.37 5.61 42.60
C ALA A 716 -1.92 5.58 44.07
N TYR A 717 -2.36 4.58 44.83
CA TYR A 717 -1.92 4.35 46.21
C TYR A 717 -0.40 4.14 46.30
N ALA A 718 0.17 3.29 45.44
CA ALA A 718 1.60 3.02 45.41
C ALA A 718 2.45 4.23 45.01
N VAL A 719 1.92 5.17 44.23
CA VAL A 719 2.61 6.42 43.86
C VAL A 719 2.48 7.47 44.97
N LEU A 720 1.28 7.64 45.53
CA LEU A 720 1.00 8.66 46.55
C LEU A 720 1.62 8.35 47.92
N THR A 721 1.95 7.09 48.20
CA THR A 721 2.58 6.67 49.46
C THR A 721 4.11 6.60 49.39
N ARG A 722 4.73 7.04 48.28
CA ARG A 722 6.19 7.12 48.15
C ARG A 722 6.72 8.42 48.76
N PRO A 723 7.99 8.44 49.22
CA PRO A 723 8.66 9.67 49.63
C PRO A 723 8.61 10.70 48.50
N HIS A 724 8.04 11.87 48.77
CA HIS A 724 7.94 12.94 47.77
C HIS A 724 9.35 13.50 47.46
N PRO A 725 9.87 13.38 46.22
CA PRO A 725 11.09 14.09 45.85
C PRO A 725 10.85 15.59 45.95
N LYS A 726 11.90 16.38 46.25
CA LYS A 726 11.81 17.85 46.26
C LYS A 726 11.33 18.35 44.89
N GLY A 727 10.06 18.71 44.80
CA GLY A 727 9.41 19.18 43.58
C GLY A 727 9.53 20.69 43.38
N ILE A 728 8.90 21.19 42.31
CA ILE A 728 8.88 22.62 41.93
C ILE A 728 7.77 23.43 42.63
N SER A 729 7.00 22.84 43.55
CA SER A 729 5.90 23.52 44.23
C SER A 729 6.37 24.69 45.10
N SER A 730 7.52 24.55 45.76
CA SER A 730 8.13 25.62 46.57
C SER A 730 8.47 26.85 45.72
N PHE A 731 8.93 26.64 44.48
CA PHE A 731 9.19 27.73 43.53
C PHE A 731 7.91 28.52 43.25
N PHE A 732 6.80 27.86 42.90
CA PHE A 732 5.56 28.57 42.59
C PHE A 732 5.01 29.34 43.80
N VAL A 733 5.05 28.75 45.00
CA VAL A 733 4.60 29.44 46.23
C VAL A 733 5.46 30.67 46.52
N GLN A 734 6.77 30.58 46.36
CA GLN A 734 7.69 31.69 46.65
C GLN A 734 7.70 32.77 45.56
N GLN A 735 7.47 32.40 44.30
CA GLN A 735 7.67 33.29 43.15
C GLN A 735 6.36 33.85 42.55
N SER A 736 5.18 33.38 42.97
CA SER A 736 3.90 33.88 42.42
C SER A 736 3.68 35.38 42.64
N LEU A 737 4.02 35.90 43.81
CA LEU A 737 3.90 37.33 44.09
C LEU A 737 5.08 38.14 43.49
N PRO A 738 6.36 37.76 43.67
CA PRO A 738 7.49 38.52 43.13
C PRO A 738 7.59 38.55 41.60
N LEU A 739 7.28 37.44 40.92
CA LEU A 739 7.41 37.33 39.45
C LEU A 739 6.07 37.47 38.73
N GLY A 740 5.00 36.87 39.28
CA GLY A 740 3.68 36.85 38.64
C GLY A 740 2.71 37.95 39.08
N GLY A 741 3.06 38.73 40.11
CA GLY A 741 2.28 39.89 40.58
C GLY A 741 0.99 39.56 41.34
N GLY A 742 0.73 38.27 41.65
CA GLY A 742 -0.54 37.82 42.22
C GLY A 742 -0.37 36.94 43.45
N ALA A 743 -1.28 37.07 44.42
CA ALA A 743 -1.33 36.23 45.62
C ALA A 743 -2.01 34.87 45.38
N ASN A 744 -2.83 34.75 44.33
CA ASN A 744 -3.44 33.47 43.97
C ASN A 744 -2.47 32.62 43.13
N VAL A 745 -1.73 31.73 43.80
CA VAL A 745 -0.74 30.84 43.17
C VAL A 745 -1.34 30.03 42.02
N VAL A 746 -2.58 29.53 42.14
CA VAL A 746 -3.21 28.72 41.09
C VAL A 746 -3.49 29.58 39.86
N ASN A 747 -4.13 30.74 40.03
CA ASN A 747 -4.43 31.62 38.90
C ASN A 747 -3.15 32.12 38.24
N VAL A 748 -2.13 32.52 39.01
CA VAL A 748 -0.83 32.95 38.47
C VAL A 748 -0.15 31.83 37.67
N ILE A 749 -0.24 30.57 38.11
CA ILE A 749 0.25 29.45 37.30
C ILE A 749 -0.52 29.37 35.97
N LEU A 750 -1.85 29.43 36.01
CA LEU A 750 -2.68 29.26 34.80
C LEU A 750 -2.54 30.38 33.78
N VAL A 751 -2.30 31.62 34.22
CA VAL A 751 -2.32 32.79 33.33
C VAL A 751 -0.94 33.36 32.99
N ASP A 752 0.10 33.01 33.77
CA ASP A 752 1.46 33.51 33.59
C ASP A 752 2.46 32.34 33.42
N PHE A 753 2.85 31.66 34.51
CA PHE A 753 3.90 30.62 34.44
C PHE A 753 3.60 29.48 33.45
N ARG A 754 2.32 29.12 33.32
CA ARG A 754 1.78 28.12 32.39
C ARG A 754 0.59 28.68 31.61
N GLY A 755 0.64 29.98 31.27
CA GLY A 755 -0.34 30.67 30.42
C GLY A 755 -0.65 29.94 29.11
N PHE A 756 0.31 29.17 28.60
CA PHE A 756 0.18 28.45 27.33
C PHE A 756 -0.82 27.30 27.43
N ASP A 757 -0.87 26.61 28.57
CA ASP A 757 -1.82 25.53 28.82
C ASP A 757 -3.26 26.08 28.78
N THR A 758 -3.51 27.20 29.48
CA THR A 758 -4.82 27.86 29.46
C THR A 758 -5.19 28.44 28.10
N PHE A 759 -4.24 29.01 27.34
CA PHE A 759 -4.49 29.44 25.97
C PHE A 759 -4.90 28.26 25.06
N GLY A 760 -4.26 27.11 25.24
CA GLY A 760 -4.62 25.85 24.56
C GLY A 760 -6.02 25.37 24.94
N GLU A 761 -6.34 25.33 26.23
CA GLU A 761 -7.64 24.89 26.76
C GLU A 761 -8.81 25.72 26.22
N ILE A 762 -8.69 27.05 26.23
CA ILE A 762 -9.75 27.93 25.68
C ILE A 762 -9.89 27.77 24.16
N THR A 763 -8.78 27.51 23.46
CA THR A 763 -8.83 27.22 22.03
C THR A 763 -9.58 25.91 21.77
N VAL A 764 -9.31 24.86 22.55
CA VAL A 764 -10.04 23.59 22.50
C VAL A 764 -11.53 23.79 22.78
N LEU A 765 -11.89 24.57 23.80
CA LEU A 765 -13.28 24.88 24.11
C LEU A 765 -13.99 25.61 22.96
N GLY A 766 -13.30 26.56 22.32
CA GLY A 766 -13.79 27.23 21.11
C GLY A 766 -14.06 26.24 19.97
N ILE A 767 -13.09 25.37 19.66
CA ILE A 767 -13.21 24.33 18.63
C ILE A 767 -14.38 23.38 18.92
N VAL A 768 -14.50 22.92 20.17
CA VAL A 768 -15.59 22.02 20.59
C VAL A 768 -16.94 22.69 20.38
N SER A 769 -17.11 23.95 20.80
CA SER A 769 -18.38 24.66 20.64
C SER A 769 -18.79 24.85 19.17
N LEU A 770 -17.83 25.19 18.29
CA LEU A 770 -18.05 25.31 16.84
C LEU A 770 -18.40 23.95 16.22
N THR A 771 -17.74 22.88 16.67
CA THR A 771 -18.00 21.51 16.21
C THR A 771 -19.39 21.05 16.63
N VAL A 772 -19.79 21.26 17.89
CA VAL A 772 -21.13 20.98 18.39
C VAL A 772 -22.18 21.72 17.57
N TYR A 773 -21.98 23.02 17.33
CA TYR A 773 -22.86 23.80 16.47
C TYR A 773 -22.95 23.23 15.05
N ALA A 774 -21.83 22.88 14.42
CA ALA A 774 -21.79 22.32 13.07
C ALA A 774 -22.53 20.97 12.97
N LEU A 775 -22.31 20.06 13.93
CA LEU A 775 -22.97 18.75 14.00
C LEU A 775 -24.47 18.89 14.22
N LEU A 776 -24.88 19.72 15.19
CA LEU A 776 -26.29 19.89 15.54
C LEU A 776 -27.05 20.72 14.50
N ARG A 777 -26.40 21.62 13.75
CA ARG A 777 -27.07 22.42 12.70
C ARG A 777 -27.77 21.55 11.66
N ARG A 778 -27.29 20.33 11.39
CA ARG A 778 -27.91 19.37 10.45
C ARG A 778 -28.50 18.13 11.12
N PHE A 779 -28.51 18.10 12.45
CA PHE A 779 -29.11 17.00 13.19
C PHE A 779 -30.61 16.89 12.88
N ARG A 780 -31.08 15.65 12.74
CA ARG A 780 -32.50 15.31 12.58
C ARG A 780 -32.85 14.32 13.69
N PRO A 781 -33.72 14.70 14.64
CA PRO A 781 -34.08 13.81 15.73
C PRO A 781 -34.85 12.58 15.20
N PRO A 782 -34.69 11.41 15.84
CA PRO A 782 -35.45 10.21 15.47
C PRO A 782 -36.97 10.44 15.65
N PRO A 783 -37.82 9.85 14.79
CA PRO A 783 -39.28 10.06 14.82
C PRO A 783 -39.92 9.78 16.19
N GLU A 784 -39.43 8.77 16.89
CA GLU A 784 -39.90 8.36 18.23
C GLU A 784 -39.69 9.45 19.30
N SER A 785 -38.67 10.30 19.13
CA SER A 785 -38.39 11.42 20.05
C SER A 785 -39.20 12.68 19.73
N LEU A 786 -40.02 12.66 18.66
CA LEU A 786 -40.90 13.77 18.28
C LEU A 786 -42.20 13.79 19.07
N ALA A 787 -42.64 12.65 19.61
CA ALA A 787 -43.85 12.55 20.40
C ALA A 787 -43.71 13.33 21.73
N LEU A 788 -44.77 14.01 22.15
CA LEU A 788 -44.79 14.71 23.44
C LEU A 788 -44.66 13.69 24.60
N PRO A 789 -44.01 14.01 25.73
CA PRO A 789 -43.88 13.09 26.86
C PRO A 789 -45.23 12.54 27.34
N ALA A 790 -45.28 11.29 27.82
CA ALA A 790 -46.51 10.66 28.34
C ALA A 790 -47.21 11.51 29.42
N ALA A 791 -46.45 12.21 30.27
CA ALA A 791 -47.01 13.16 31.26
C ALA A 791 -47.81 14.32 30.63
N ARG A 792 -47.54 14.69 29.37
CA ARG A 792 -48.32 15.65 28.57
C ARG A 792 -49.43 14.99 27.77
N GLN A 793 -49.32 13.69 27.47
CA GLN A 793 -50.32 12.93 26.73
C GLN A 793 -51.46 12.38 27.62
N VAL A 794 -51.19 12.10 28.91
CA VAL A 794 -52.13 11.48 29.88
C VAL A 794 -53.03 12.51 30.59
N LEU A 795 -52.85 13.81 30.35
CA LEU A 795 -53.69 14.90 30.88
C LEU A 795 -54.76 15.48 29.91
N PRO A 796 -55.45 14.71 29.02
CA PRO A 796 -56.34 15.31 28.02
C PRO A 796 -57.75 15.65 28.54
N THR A 797 -58.14 15.35 29.79
CA THR A 797 -59.56 15.39 30.19
C THR A 797 -60.01 16.50 31.14
N LYS A 798 -59.19 17.50 31.50
CA LYS A 798 -59.68 18.73 32.18
C LYS A 798 -59.02 19.99 31.63
N GLY A 799 -59.77 20.73 30.80
CA GLY A 799 -59.39 21.96 30.08
C GLY A 799 -59.03 23.19 30.92
N LYS A 800 -58.33 23.05 32.05
CA LYS A 800 -57.72 24.16 32.81
C LYS A 800 -56.21 23.99 33.04
N LEU A 801 -55.62 22.86 32.63
CA LEU A 801 -54.19 22.57 32.78
C LEU A 801 -53.39 22.67 31.47
N LEU A 802 -54.03 22.61 30.29
CA LEU A 802 -53.36 22.81 29.00
C LEU A 802 -52.98 24.29 28.79
N ASP A 803 -53.83 25.23 29.23
CA ASP A 803 -53.50 26.68 29.28
C ASP A 803 -52.31 27.00 30.21
N ARG A 804 -51.94 26.09 31.13
CA ARG A 804 -50.83 26.30 32.07
C ARG A 804 -49.44 26.11 31.45
N PHE A 805 -49.36 25.54 30.25
CA PHE A 805 -48.11 25.31 29.51
C PHE A 805 -48.18 25.83 28.07
N ALA A 806 -48.96 26.90 27.84
CA ALA A 806 -48.97 27.62 26.57
C ALA A 806 -47.56 28.12 26.22
N GLU A 807 -47.24 28.21 24.93
CA GLU A 807 -45.94 28.73 24.49
C GLU A 807 -45.75 30.16 25.00
N PRO A 808 -44.57 30.51 25.53
CA PRO A 808 -44.31 31.88 25.98
C PRO A 808 -44.53 32.84 24.81
N ASP A 809 -45.46 33.79 24.93
CA ASP A 809 -45.60 34.86 23.96
C ASP A 809 -44.27 35.63 23.89
N PRO A 810 -43.56 35.63 22.74
CA PRO A 810 -42.28 36.31 22.62
C PRO A 810 -42.38 37.82 22.85
N LYS A 811 -43.58 38.39 22.68
CA LYS A 811 -43.85 39.82 22.88
C LYS A 811 -44.22 40.15 24.32
N ALA A 812 -44.72 39.19 25.09
CA ALA A 812 -45.04 39.40 26.50
C ALA A 812 -43.77 39.67 27.33
N PRO A 813 -43.83 40.61 28.28
CA PRO A 813 -42.71 40.90 29.14
C PRO A 813 -42.38 39.69 30.01
N ILE A 814 -43.36 38.97 30.58
CA ILE A 814 -43.18 37.80 31.46
C ILE A 814 -44.04 36.63 30.90
N PRO A 815 -43.57 35.36 30.94
CA PRO A 815 -44.39 34.21 30.56
C PRO A 815 -45.62 34.04 31.46
N ASP A 816 -46.75 33.68 30.87
CA ASP A 816 -47.96 33.31 31.63
C ASP A 816 -47.92 31.85 32.11
N GLY A 817 -48.74 31.52 33.11
CA GLY A 817 -48.84 30.15 33.65
C GLY A 817 -47.73 29.79 34.67
N VAL A 818 -47.33 28.51 34.71
CA VAL A 818 -46.48 27.93 35.78
C VAL A 818 -45.05 28.48 35.75
N MET A 819 -44.58 28.97 34.59
CA MET A 819 -43.24 29.53 34.43
C MET A 819 -43.12 30.99 34.88
N LYS A 820 -44.23 31.66 35.22
CA LYS A 820 -44.24 33.07 35.63
C LYS A 820 -43.34 33.33 36.85
N ILE A 821 -43.49 32.53 37.91
CA ILE A 821 -42.72 32.69 39.16
C ILE A 821 -41.22 32.41 38.93
N PRO A 822 -40.83 31.26 38.33
CA PRO A 822 -39.43 31.03 37.95
C PRO A 822 -38.84 32.14 37.07
N ALA A 823 -39.63 32.69 36.13
CA ALA A 823 -39.16 33.72 35.20
C ALA A 823 -38.80 35.02 35.91
N VAL A 824 -39.65 35.45 36.84
CA VAL A 824 -39.38 36.65 37.65
C VAL A 824 -38.13 36.46 38.49
N LEU A 825 -38.00 35.31 39.17
CA LEU A 825 -36.84 35.02 40.01
C LEU A 825 -35.54 34.97 39.20
N VAL A 826 -35.50 34.20 38.12
CA VAL A 826 -34.31 34.05 37.27
C VAL A 826 -33.89 35.37 36.63
N ARG A 827 -34.82 36.26 36.31
CA ARG A 827 -34.50 37.61 35.80
C ARG A 827 -33.96 38.54 36.86
N LEU A 828 -34.47 38.49 38.09
CA LEU A 828 -33.89 39.23 39.22
C LEU A 828 -32.49 38.71 39.58
N LEU A 829 -32.26 37.41 39.39
CA LEU A 829 -30.95 36.79 39.60
C LEU A 829 -29.92 37.20 38.53
N LEU A 830 -30.32 37.59 37.32
CA LEU A 830 -29.38 37.86 36.22
C LEU A 830 -28.42 39.02 36.49
N PRO A 831 -28.85 40.22 36.92
CA PRO A 831 -27.92 41.30 37.28
C PRO A 831 -27.00 40.92 38.44
N MET A 832 -27.52 40.18 39.42
CA MET A 832 -26.73 39.71 40.56
C MET A 832 -25.68 38.67 40.13
N ALA A 833 -26.05 37.71 39.28
CA ALA A 833 -25.13 36.72 38.74
C ALA A 833 -24.07 37.36 37.83
N ALA A 834 -24.44 38.39 37.04
CA ALA A 834 -23.50 39.17 36.24
C ALA A 834 -22.51 39.94 37.12
N LEU A 835 -22.98 40.54 38.22
CA LEU A 835 -22.12 41.21 39.20
C LEU A 835 -21.15 40.22 39.87
N VAL A 836 -21.66 39.07 40.32
CA VAL A 836 -20.85 38.00 40.92
C VAL A 836 -19.83 37.45 39.92
N SER A 837 -20.23 37.25 38.67
CA SER A 837 -19.37 36.82 37.58
C SER A 837 -18.21 37.80 37.33
N LEU A 838 -18.51 39.10 37.26
CA LEU A 838 -17.50 40.15 37.10
C LEU A 838 -16.61 40.27 38.34
N TYR A 839 -17.17 40.10 39.53
CA TYR A 839 -16.42 40.09 40.78
C TYR A 839 -15.39 38.95 40.82
N PHE A 840 -15.77 37.73 40.41
CA PHE A 840 -14.86 36.60 40.30
C PHE A 840 -13.79 36.78 39.22
N LEU A 841 -14.11 37.46 38.12
CA LEU A 841 -13.15 37.82 37.08
C LEU A 841 -12.08 38.79 37.62
N ILE A 842 -12.51 39.89 38.25
CA ILE A 842 -11.59 40.96 38.69
C ILE A 842 -10.73 40.52 39.88
N ARG A 843 -11.26 39.71 40.81
CA ARG A 843 -10.52 39.28 42.01
C ARG A 843 -9.55 38.12 41.76
N GLY A 844 -9.64 37.43 40.61
CA GLY A 844 -8.99 36.13 40.36
C GLY A 844 -7.47 36.12 40.52
N HIS A 845 -6.82 37.26 40.31
CA HIS A 845 -5.37 37.39 40.45
C HIS A 845 -4.87 37.27 41.91
N ASN A 846 -5.74 37.57 42.89
CA ASN A 846 -5.35 37.61 44.31
C ASN A 846 -6.20 36.71 45.20
N LEU A 847 -7.38 36.31 44.75
CA LEU A 847 -8.32 35.48 45.49
C LEU A 847 -8.92 34.42 44.56
N PRO A 848 -9.56 33.38 45.11
CA PRO A 848 -10.18 32.35 44.27
C PRO A 848 -11.18 32.95 43.27
N GLY A 849 -11.05 32.60 42.00
CA GLY A 849 -11.71 33.21 40.85
C GLY A 849 -10.86 33.17 39.57
N GLY A 850 -11.21 33.99 38.59
CA GLY A 850 -10.54 34.07 37.29
C GLY A 850 -11.52 34.08 36.12
N GLY A 851 -10.98 34.15 34.89
CA GLY A 851 -11.77 34.23 33.67
C GLY A 851 -12.71 33.04 33.45
N PHE A 852 -12.26 31.83 33.80
CA PHE A 852 -13.01 30.60 33.57
C PHE A 852 -14.25 30.49 34.47
N VAL A 853 -14.08 30.62 35.80
CA VAL A 853 -15.18 30.59 36.78
C VAL A 853 -16.17 31.71 36.51
N GLY A 854 -15.68 32.93 36.32
CA GLY A 854 -16.52 34.08 36.02
C GLY A 854 -17.37 33.84 34.76
N GLY A 855 -16.75 33.31 33.70
CA GLY A 855 -17.43 33.00 32.45
C GLY A 855 -18.52 31.94 32.61
N LEU A 856 -18.25 30.87 33.36
CA LEU A 856 -19.24 29.80 33.62
C LEU A 856 -20.43 30.28 34.46
N ILE A 857 -20.21 31.17 35.45
CA ILE A 857 -21.29 31.75 36.25
C ILE A 857 -22.23 32.57 35.35
N MET A 858 -21.66 33.41 34.48
CA MET A 858 -22.46 34.18 33.51
C MET A 858 -23.18 33.27 32.50
N ALA A 859 -22.48 32.26 31.99
CA ALA A 859 -23.08 31.28 31.08
C ALA A 859 -24.25 30.53 31.74
N THR A 860 -24.12 30.15 33.01
CA THR A 860 -25.19 29.53 33.80
C THR A 860 -26.38 30.46 33.94
N ALA A 861 -26.16 31.75 34.25
CA ALA A 861 -27.23 32.73 34.32
C ALA A 861 -27.98 32.87 32.98
N ILE A 862 -27.26 32.86 31.85
CA ILE A 862 -27.86 32.87 30.51
C ILE A 862 -28.62 31.58 30.24
N ILE A 863 -28.08 30.42 30.59
CA ILE A 863 -28.74 29.11 30.43
C ILE A 863 -30.09 29.10 31.17
N LEU A 864 -30.14 29.62 32.40
CA LEU A 864 -31.39 29.72 33.17
C LEU A 864 -32.42 30.61 32.46
N GLN A 865 -32.00 31.70 31.79
CA GLN A 865 -32.90 32.50 30.96
C GLN A 865 -33.48 31.69 29.80
N TYR A 866 -32.68 30.87 29.13
CA TYR A 866 -33.16 30.00 28.04
C TYR A 866 -34.15 28.95 28.54
N MET A 867 -33.90 28.37 29.71
CA MET A 867 -34.78 27.36 30.31
C MET A 867 -36.16 27.92 30.66
N VAL A 868 -36.22 29.15 31.17
CA VAL A 868 -37.45 29.73 31.72
C VAL A 868 -38.17 30.67 30.75
N GLY A 869 -37.42 31.48 29.99
CA GLY A 869 -37.97 32.43 29.02
C GLY A 869 -38.26 31.82 27.64
N GLY A 870 -37.65 30.68 27.32
CA GLY A 870 -37.76 30.05 26.01
C GLY A 870 -36.85 30.66 24.93
N VAL A 871 -36.53 29.87 23.92
CA VAL A 871 -35.50 30.15 22.90
C VAL A 871 -35.77 31.45 22.14
N ILE A 872 -37.00 31.62 21.64
CA ILE A 872 -37.38 32.79 20.82
C ILE A 872 -37.31 34.08 21.64
N TRP A 873 -37.78 34.04 22.90
CA TRP A 873 -37.82 35.22 23.76
C TRP A 873 -36.40 35.72 24.10
N VAL A 874 -35.49 34.79 24.41
CA VAL A 874 -34.09 35.14 24.73
C VAL A 874 -33.35 35.60 23.47
N GLU A 875 -33.43 34.88 22.35
CA GLU A 875 -32.74 35.27 21.12
C GLU A 875 -33.21 36.62 20.55
N ALA A 876 -34.51 36.95 20.69
CA ALA A 876 -35.03 38.25 20.26
C ALA A 876 -34.51 39.43 21.08
N ARG A 877 -33.98 39.19 22.29
CA ARG A 877 -33.51 40.23 23.24
C ARG A 877 -32.01 40.12 23.53
N GLN A 878 -31.37 39.02 23.15
CA GLN A 878 -29.96 38.78 23.36
C GLN A 878 -29.14 39.55 22.32
N ARG A 879 -28.27 40.44 22.80
CA ARG A 879 -27.30 41.18 21.97
C ARG A 879 -25.95 40.48 21.84
N LEU A 880 -25.79 39.32 22.46
CA LEU A 880 -24.55 38.54 22.45
C LEU A 880 -24.51 37.66 21.20
N HIS A 881 -23.55 37.92 20.31
CA HIS A 881 -23.24 37.06 19.17
C HIS A 881 -22.15 36.06 19.57
N PRO A 882 -22.48 34.78 19.86
CA PRO A 882 -21.54 33.86 20.52
C PRO A 882 -20.26 33.61 19.73
N GLN A 883 -20.35 33.58 18.39
CA GLN A 883 -19.19 33.41 17.50
C GLN A 883 -18.21 34.59 17.60
N ASN A 884 -18.73 35.82 17.69
CA ASN A 884 -17.90 37.01 17.85
C ASN A 884 -17.23 37.04 19.23
N TRP A 885 -17.92 36.53 20.26
CA TRP A 885 -17.37 36.41 21.61
C TRP A 885 -16.24 35.38 21.70
N ILE A 886 -16.36 34.25 21.00
CA ILE A 886 -15.27 33.27 20.88
C ILE A 886 -14.08 33.89 20.14
N ALA A 887 -14.32 34.52 18.98
CA ALA A 887 -13.27 35.13 18.17
C ALA A 887 -12.56 36.27 18.91
N LEU A 888 -13.32 37.19 19.52
CA LEU A 888 -12.79 38.30 20.28
C LEU A 888 -12.08 37.81 21.56
N GLY A 889 -12.60 36.76 22.22
CA GLY A 889 -11.95 36.14 23.36
C GLY A 889 -10.57 35.58 23.03
N LEU A 890 -10.45 34.82 21.93
CA LEU A 890 -9.15 34.32 21.45
C LEU A 890 -8.22 35.46 21.02
N LEU A 891 -8.74 36.47 20.33
CA LEU A 891 -7.95 37.62 19.90
C LEU A 891 -7.45 38.43 21.10
N LEU A 892 -8.27 38.64 22.14
CA LEU A 892 -7.87 39.35 23.35
C LEU A 892 -6.85 38.56 24.16
N ALA A 893 -7.03 37.25 24.34
CA ALA A 893 -6.05 36.40 25.01
C ALA A 893 -4.72 36.35 24.22
N GLY A 894 -4.78 36.20 22.90
CA GLY A 894 -3.61 36.22 22.03
C GLY A 894 -2.92 37.58 21.98
N ALA A 895 -3.67 38.68 21.94
CA ALA A 895 -3.12 40.03 21.98
C ALA A 895 -2.47 40.33 23.35
N ALA A 896 -3.09 39.91 24.46
CA ALA A 896 -2.48 40.00 25.78
C ALA A 896 -1.15 39.22 25.84
N ALA A 897 -1.15 38.00 25.30
CA ALA A 897 0.03 37.15 25.22
C ALA A 897 1.17 37.72 24.37
N MET A 898 0.84 38.43 23.28
CA MET A 898 1.81 39.06 22.37
C MET A 898 2.24 40.46 22.81
N SER A 899 1.44 41.17 23.59
CA SER A 899 1.69 42.56 24.01
C SER A 899 3.05 42.75 24.71
N VAL A 900 3.57 41.67 25.29
CA VAL A 900 4.79 41.63 26.09
C VAL A 900 6.06 41.64 25.24
N TRP A 901 5.95 41.37 23.93
CA TRP A 901 7.04 41.52 22.98
C TRP A 901 7.50 42.97 22.84
N TRP A 902 6.62 43.94 23.09
CA TRP A 902 7.00 45.36 23.13
C TRP A 902 7.91 45.71 24.32
N ALA A 903 7.96 44.83 25.33
CA ALA A 903 8.88 44.91 26.46
C ALA A 903 10.01 43.86 26.37
N SER A 904 10.23 43.24 25.20
CA SER A 904 11.24 42.19 24.98
C SER A 904 11.13 40.99 25.94
N LYS A 905 9.93 40.73 26.47
CA LYS A 905 9.66 39.57 27.32
C LYS A 905 9.22 38.35 26.49
N PRO A 906 9.44 37.11 26.98
CA PRO A 906 8.92 35.90 26.35
C PRO A 906 7.40 35.95 26.19
N PHE A 907 6.87 35.26 25.17
CA PHE A 907 5.43 35.11 24.94
C PHE A 907 4.70 34.67 26.22
N LEU A 908 3.54 35.28 26.51
CA LEU A 908 2.70 35.04 27.70
C LEU A 908 3.27 35.49 29.07
N ALA A 909 4.43 36.15 29.12
CA ALA A 909 4.92 36.72 30.37
C ALA A 909 4.01 37.86 30.88
N ALA A 910 3.81 38.00 32.19
CA ALA A 910 3.04 39.10 32.75
C ALA A 910 3.75 40.46 32.65
N MET A 911 2.98 41.51 32.35
CA MET A 911 3.35 42.90 32.54
C MET A 911 2.32 43.55 33.44
N SER A 912 2.79 44.27 34.47
CA SER A 912 1.93 44.99 35.40
C SER A 912 2.33 46.45 35.54
N TRP A 913 1.35 47.28 35.86
CA TRP A 913 1.46 48.71 36.08
C TRP A 913 0.69 49.09 37.33
N ASP A 914 1.36 49.78 38.25
CA ASP A 914 0.73 50.39 39.42
C ASP A 914 0.30 51.82 39.10
N LEU A 915 -1.00 52.06 39.04
CA LEU A 915 -1.58 53.37 38.77
C LEU A 915 -2.19 53.97 40.03
N MET A 916 -1.98 55.26 40.25
CA MET A 916 -2.59 56.05 41.32
C MET A 916 -3.76 56.83 40.74
N LEU A 917 -4.99 56.37 40.98
CA LEU A 917 -6.19 57.05 40.51
C LEU A 917 -6.71 58.04 41.57
N PRO A 918 -7.03 59.30 41.22
CA PRO A 918 -7.33 60.39 42.17
C PRO A 918 -8.52 60.16 43.12
N VAL A 919 -9.35 59.13 42.88
CA VAL A 919 -10.55 58.80 43.67
C VAL A 919 -10.59 57.33 44.12
N VAL A 920 -9.91 56.44 43.40
CA VAL A 920 -9.99 54.96 43.59
C VAL A 920 -8.78 54.43 44.37
N GLY A 921 -7.68 55.19 44.45
CA GLY A 921 -6.45 54.77 45.13
C GLY A 921 -5.49 53.99 44.21
N HIS A 922 -4.63 53.16 44.80
CA HIS A 922 -3.69 52.29 44.07
C HIS A 922 -4.45 51.20 43.29
N VAL A 923 -4.26 51.13 41.98
CA VAL A 923 -4.81 50.09 41.10
C VAL A 923 -3.67 49.38 40.38
N HIS A 924 -3.54 48.08 40.64
CA HIS A 924 -2.60 47.20 39.94
C HIS A 924 -3.27 46.66 38.67
N LEU A 925 -2.86 47.16 37.50
CA LEU A 925 -3.31 46.66 36.20
C LEU A 925 -2.29 45.69 35.63
N SER A 926 -2.74 44.55 35.10
CA SER A 926 -1.86 43.55 34.51
C SER A 926 -2.41 43.05 33.16
N THR A 927 -1.52 42.70 32.24
CA THR A 927 -1.87 41.99 30.99
C THR A 927 -2.58 40.66 31.27
N VAL A 928 -2.37 40.09 32.45
CA VAL A 928 -3.10 38.92 32.98
C VAL A 928 -4.60 39.15 33.02
N LEU A 929 -5.06 40.34 33.44
CA LEU A 929 -6.49 40.65 33.48
C LEU A 929 -7.09 40.69 32.06
N LEU A 930 -6.33 41.20 31.08
CA LEU A 930 -6.75 41.20 29.67
C LEU A 930 -6.84 39.77 29.11
N PHE A 931 -5.88 38.91 29.49
CA PHE A 931 -5.90 37.49 29.17
C PHE A 931 -7.13 36.79 29.78
N ASP A 932 -7.41 37.02 31.08
CA ASP A 932 -8.58 36.51 31.79
C ASP A 932 -9.92 37.02 31.21
N ILE A 933 -9.97 38.27 30.73
CA ILE A 933 -11.13 38.79 29.97
C ILE A 933 -11.31 38.00 28.66
N GLY A 934 -10.21 37.69 27.96
CA GLY A 934 -10.25 36.85 26.76
C GLY A 934 -10.82 35.46 27.05
N VAL A 935 -10.34 34.80 28.10
CA VAL A 935 -10.86 33.50 28.61
C VAL A 935 -12.35 33.61 28.94
N TYR A 936 -12.73 34.64 29.72
CA TYR A 936 -14.11 34.90 30.13
C TYR A 936 -15.06 35.03 28.94
N MET A 937 -14.69 35.83 27.94
CA MET A 937 -15.49 36.04 26.75
C MET A 937 -15.65 34.75 25.95
N LEU A 938 -14.58 33.97 25.82
CA LEU A 938 -14.60 32.71 25.11
C LEU A 938 -15.51 31.69 25.80
N VAL A 939 -15.38 31.51 27.11
CA VAL A 939 -16.18 30.54 27.88
C VAL A 939 -17.68 30.84 27.77
N ILE A 940 -18.05 32.11 27.85
CA ILE A 940 -19.45 32.55 27.63
C ILE A 940 -19.87 32.25 26.20
N GLY A 941 -19.09 32.69 25.21
CA GLY A 941 -19.40 32.49 23.80
C GLY A 941 -19.56 31.01 23.43
N ALA A 942 -18.63 30.16 23.88
CA ALA A 942 -18.63 28.72 23.61
C ALA A 942 -19.85 28.02 24.25
N THR A 943 -20.10 28.28 25.53
CA THR A 943 -21.23 27.66 26.25
C THR A 943 -22.58 28.09 25.67
N VAL A 944 -22.74 29.39 25.40
CA VAL A 944 -23.98 29.92 24.79
C VAL A 944 -24.16 29.38 23.37
N LEU A 945 -23.09 29.25 22.58
CA LEU A 945 -23.20 28.67 21.23
C LEU A 945 -23.68 27.21 21.26
N MET A 946 -23.16 26.40 22.19
CA MET A 946 -23.62 25.02 22.40
C MET A 946 -25.08 24.96 22.83
N LEU A 947 -25.48 25.83 23.76
CA LEU A 947 -26.86 25.97 24.19
C LEU A 947 -27.80 26.33 23.03
N VAL A 948 -27.43 27.33 22.23
CA VAL A 948 -28.18 27.78 21.04
C VAL A 948 -28.34 26.63 20.04
N ALA A 949 -27.28 25.86 19.79
CA ALA A 949 -27.31 24.71 18.89
C ALA A 949 -28.31 23.62 19.33
N LEU A 950 -28.38 23.35 20.64
CA LEU A 950 -29.34 22.42 21.24
C LEU A 950 -30.76 22.99 21.24
N ALA A 951 -30.90 24.27 21.59
CA ALA A 951 -32.15 24.99 21.67
C ALA A 951 -32.87 25.06 20.31
N HIS A 952 -32.15 25.33 19.21
CA HIS A 952 -32.71 25.37 17.86
C HIS A 952 -33.31 24.06 17.38
N GLN A 953 -32.92 22.91 17.95
CA GLN A 953 -33.56 21.63 17.62
C GLN A 953 -35.03 21.62 18.05
N SER A 954 -35.34 22.25 19.18
CA SER A 954 -36.70 22.30 19.73
C SER A 954 -37.67 23.11 18.86
N LEU A 955 -37.18 24.16 18.19
CA LEU A 955 -37.97 25.04 17.32
C LEU A 955 -38.29 24.43 15.94
N ARG A 956 -37.40 23.56 15.43
CA ARG A 956 -37.60 22.91 14.12
C ARG A 956 -38.74 21.90 14.11
N LEU A 957 -39.12 21.40 15.28
CA LEU A 957 -40.21 20.43 15.48
C LEU A 957 -41.59 21.00 15.09
N TYR A 958 -41.78 22.31 15.30
CA TYR A 958 -43.08 22.98 15.07
C TYR A 958 -43.36 23.34 13.62
N ARG A 959 -42.35 23.31 12.73
CA ARG A 959 -42.51 23.67 11.31
C ARG A 959 -42.98 22.51 10.41
N LYS A 960 -43.13 21.30 10.95
CA LYS A 960 -43.75 20.17 10.24
C LYS A 960 -44.82 19.55 11.13
N PRO A 961 -46.12 19.74 10.85
CA PRO A 961 -47.16 18.96 11.52
C PRO A 961 -46.89 17.48 11.24
N ALA A 962 -46.97 16.63 12.26
CA ALA A 962 -47.07 15.20 12.04
C ALA A 962 -48.31 14.94 11.15
N PRO A 963 -48.23 14.09 10.10
CA PRO A 963 -49.45 13.61 9.46
C PRO A 963 -50.29 12.95 10.54
N ALA A 964 -51.58 13.30 10.60
CA ALA A 964 -52.51 12.67 11.53
C ALA A 964 -52.39 11.14 11.39
N VAL A 965 -52.05 10.46 12.49
CA VAL A 965 -52.14 9.01 12.55
C VAL A 965 -53.60 8.66 12.28
N ALA A 966 -53.86 7.98 11.17
CA ALA A 966 -55.21 7.52 10.85
C ALA A 966 -55.73 6.69 12.02
N ALA A 967 -56.90 7.05 12.53
CA ALA A 967 -57.58 6.27 13.56
C ALA A 967 -57.74 4.83 13.06
N PRO A 968 -57.53 3.81 13.92
CA PRO A 968 -57.84 2.44 13.54
C PRO A 968 -59.33 2.36 13.18
N PRO A 969 -59.71 1.55 12.17
CA PRO A 969 -61.10 1.39 11.80
C PRO A 969 -61.91 0.86 13.00
N PRO A 970 -63.17 1.28 13.16
CA PRO A 970 -64.01 0.78 14.24
C PRO A 970 -64.19 -0.73 14.12
N GLU A 971 -64.05 -1.43 15.24
CA GLU A 971 -64.41 -2.85 15.36
C GLU A 971 -65.89 -2.99 14.97
N GLU A 972 -66.16 -3.79 13.93
CA GLU A 972 -67.51 -4.24 13.63
C GLU A 972 -67.98 -5.12 14.79
N GLU A 973 -68.84 -4.55 15.63
CA GLU A 973 -69.69 -5.27 16.57
C GLU A 973 -70.43 -6.37 15.81
N GLY A 974 -70.12 -7.62 16.14
CA GLY A 974 -70.93 -8.75 15.72
C GLY A 974 -72.29 -8.73 16.42
N SER A 975 -73.35 -9.07 15.71
CA SER A 975 -74.51 -9.86 16.16
C SER A 975 -75.53 -10.04 15.01
N PRO A 976 -76.43 -11.03 15.06
CA PRO A 976 -76.83 -11.87 16.20
C PRO A 976 -76.21 -13.27 16.25
#